data_AF-A0A8C2RTK9-F1
#
_entry.id   AF-A0A8C2RTK9-F1
#
_cell.length_a   1.000
_cell.length_b   1.000
_cell.length_c   1.000
_cell.angle_alpha   90.00
_cell.angle_beta   90.00
_cell.angle_gamma   90.00
#
_symmetry.space_group_name_H-M   'P 1'
#
loop_
_entity.id
_entity.type
_entity.pdbx_description
1 polymer ?
#
loop_
_entity_poly.entity_id
_entity_poly.type
_entity_poly.pdbx_seq_one_letter_code
_entity_poly.pdbx_strand_id
1 'polypeptide(L)'
;MNRKCFEEDFRMHVTDKKWTELDTNQHRTHAMRLLDGLEVTAREKRLKVARAILYVAQGTFGECSSEAEVQAWMRYNTFLLLEVGTFNALVELLNMEIDNSAACSSAVRKPAISLADSTDLRVLLNIMYLIVETVHQECEGDKAEWRTMRQTFRADGHAPHFPMKKVLLLLWKTVLCTLGGFEELQSMKAEKRAILGLPPLPEDSIKVIRNMRAASPPASASDLIEQQQKRGRREHKVRGETFPLERDEVMPPPAQHPQTDRLTCPKGLPWAPKVREKDIEMFLESSRSKFIGYTLGSDTNTVVGLPRPIHESIKTLKQHCQDQGEEEVEQVPAETLYQGLLPSLPQYMIALLKILLAAAPTSKAKTDSINILADVLPEEMPTTVLQSMKLGVDVNRHKEVIVKAISAVLLLLLKHFKLNHVYQFEYMAQHLVFANCIPLILKFFNQNIMSYITAKNSISVLDYPHCVVHELPELTAESLEAGDNNQFCWRNLFSCINLLRILNKLTKWKHSRTMMLVVFKSAPILKRALKVKQAMMQLYVLKLLKVQTKYLGRQWRKSNMKTMSAIYQKVRHRLNDDWAYGNDLDARPWDFQAEECALRANIERFNARRYDRAHSNPDFLPVDNCLQSVLGQRVDLPEDFQMNYDLWLEREVFSKPISWEELLQ
;
A
#
# COMPACT_ATOMS: atom_id res chain seq x y z
N MET A 1 -23.02 -23.57 15.43
CA MET A 1 -22.94 -22.99 16.78
C MET A 1 -23.56 -21.59 16.83
N ASN A 2 -23.06 -20.61 16.08
CA ASN A 2 -23.63 -19.24 16.05
C ASN A 2 -25.14 -19.21 15.78
N ARG A 3 -25.59 -19.94 14.76
CA ARG A 3 -27.01 -20.15 14.44
C ARG A 3 -27.83 -20.65 15.65
N LYS A 4 -27.32 -21.64 16.39
CA LYS A 4 -28.02 -22.17 17.58
C LYS A 4 -28.18 -21.10 18.66
N CYS A 5 -27.12 -20.32 18.92
CA CYS A 5 -27.20 -19.23 19.90
C CYS A 5 -28.24 -18.18 19.49
N PHE A 6 -28.36 -17.87 18.20
CA PHE A 6 -29.41 -17.00 17.69
C PHE A 6 -30.80 -17.63 17.80
N GLU A 7 -31.00 -18.87 17.36
CA GLU A 7 -32.30 -19.55 17.40
C GLU A 7 -32.82 -19.75 18.82
N GLU A 8 -31.94 -20.05 19.79
CA GLU A 8 -32.27 -20.16 21.21
C GLU A 8 -32.80 -18.83 21.76
N ASP A 9 -32.15 -17.71 21.47
CA ASP A 9 -32.57 -16.38 21.91
C ASP A 9 -33.83 -15.90 21.17
N PHE A 10 -33.84 -16.06 19.86
CA PHE A 10 -34.91 -15.61 18.97
C PHE A 10 -36.26 -16.26 19.31
N ARG A 11 -36.27 -17.58 19.56
CA ARG A 11 -37.49 -18.33 19.90
C ARG A 11 -38.09 -17.97 21.25
N MET A 12 -37.33 -17.36 22.16
CA MET A 12 -37.87 -16.87 23.43
C MET A 12 -38.79 -15.67 23.25
N HIS A 13 -38.67 -14.98 22.11
CA HIS A 13 -39.29 -13.68 21.90
C HIS A 13 -40.17 -13.61 20.65
N VAL A 14 -39.95 -14.50 19.69
CA VAL A 14 -40.71 -14.61 18.45
C VAL A 14 -41.11 -16.06 18.28
N THR A 15 -42.41 -16.33 18.31
CA THR A 15 -42.99 -17.64 18.06
C THR A 15 -43.43 -17.75 16.61
N ASP A 16 -43.12 -18.87 15.96
CA ASP A 16 -43.65 -19.28 14.65
C ASP A 16 -43.40 -18.33 13.45
N LYS A 17 -42.37 -17.48 13.53
CA LYS A 17 -41.90 -16.67 12.40
C LYS A 17 -40.40 -16.83 12.19
N LYS A 18 -39.95 -16.62 10.96
CA LYS A 18 -38.53 -16.52 10.59
C LYS A 18 -38.01 -15.09 10.73
N TRP A 19 -36.70 -14.91 10.83
CA TRP A 19 -36.08 -13.57 10.78
C TRP A 19 -36.51 -12.84 9.51
N THR A 20 -36.44 -13.52 8.37
CA THR A 20 -36.81 -13.00 7.05
C THR A 20 -38.29 -12.57 6.90
N GLU A 21 -39.17 -13.00 7.81
CA GLU A 21 -40.61 -12.70 7.81
C GLU A 21 -40.99 -11.54 8.74
N LEU A 22 -40.04 -10.98 9.48
CA LEU A 22 -40.27 -9.87 10.40
C LEU A 22 -40.35 -8.53 9.68
N ASP A 23 -41.12 -7.60 10.26
CA ASP A 23 -41.10 -6.21 9.82
C ASP A 23 -39.83 -5.46 10.31
N THR A 24 -39.58 -4.26 9.78
CA THR A 24 -38.41 -3.45 10.13
C THR A 24 -38.37 -3.06 11.62
N ASN A 25 -39.52 -2.85 12.26
CA ASN A 25 -39.60 -2.49 13.67
C ASN A 25 -39.27 -3.68 14.57
N GLN A 26 -39.73 -4.87 14.21
CA GLN A 26 -39.44 -6.14 14.88
C GLN A 26 -37.95 -6.47 14.77
N HIS A 27 -37.35 -6.28 13.58
CA HIS A 27 -35.91 -6.38 13.39
C HIS A 27 -35.14 -5.44 14.32
N ARG A 28 -35.49 -4.16 14.35
CA ARG A 28 -34.85 -3.16 15.23
C ARG A 28 -34.98 -3.52 16.70
N THR A 29 -36.17 -3.94 17.11
CA THR A 29 -36.44 -4.31 18.50
C THR A 29 -35.60 -5.52 18.92
N HIS A 30 -35.47 -6.53 18.08
CA HIS A 30 -34.63 -7.69 18.40
C HIS A 30 -33.14 -7.34 18.38
N ALA A 31 -32.68 -6.49 17.45
CA ALA A 31 -31.31 -5.99 17.43
C ALA A 31 -30.95 -5.18 18.69
N MET A 32 -31.87 -4.35 19.20
CA MET A 32 -31.72 -3.64 20.48
C MET A 32 -31.58 -4.60 21.65
N ARG A 33 -32.40 -5.65 21.72
CA ARG A 33 -32.28 -6.65 22.79
C ARG A 33 -30.96 -7.41 22.75
N LEU A 34 -30.48 -7.75 21.56
CA LEU A 34 -29.16 -8.36 21.40
C LEU A 34 -28.05 -7.39 21.85
N LEU A 35 -28.22 -6.09 21.63
CA LEU A 35 -27.31 -5.07 22.13
C LEU A 35 -27.32 -5.00 23.66
N ASP A 36 -28.50 -4.93 24.29
CA ASP A 36 -28.64 -4.96 25.75
C ASP A 36 -28.03 -6.24 26.35
N GLY A 37 -28.18 -7.37 25.65
CA GLY A 37 -27.58 -8.65 26.02
C GLY A 37 -26.04 -8.65 26.01
N LEU A 38 -25.39 -7.73 25.30
CA LEU A 38 -23.93 -7.56 25.32
C LEU A 38 -23.43 -6.90 26.60
N GLU A 39 -24.27 -6.12 27.28
CA GLU A 39 -23.93 -5.44 28.54
C GLU A 39 -23.95 -6.38 29.77
N VAL A 40 -24.41 -7.62 29.59
CA VAL A 40 -24.50 -8.62 30.67
C VAL A 40 -23.13 -8.91 31.27
N THR A 41 -23.05 -8.93 32.61
CA THR A 41 -21.81 -9.17 33.38
C THR A 41 -21.25 -10.58 33.22
N ALA A 42 -22.13 -11.58 33.03
CA ALA A 42 -21.72 -12.98 32.86
C ALA A 42 -21.11 -13.24 31.47
N ARG A 43 -19.81 -13.57 31.44
CA ARG A 43 -19.04 -13.82 30.21
C ARG A 43 -19.67 -14.83 29.25
N GLU A 44 -20.15 -15.97 29.75
CA GLU A 44 -20.75 -17.00 28.90
C GLU A 44 -22.02 -16.54 28.19
N LYS A 45 -22.88 -15.79 28.90
CA LYS A 45 -24.09 -15.22 28.33
C LYS A 45 -23.75 -14.17 27.27
N ARG A 46 -22.81 -13.28 27.58
CA ARG A 46 -22.29 -12.28 26.63
C ARG A 46 -21.75 -12.93 25.36
N LEU A 47 -20.98 -14.01 25.48
CA LEU A 47 -20.44 -14.74 24.34
C LEU A 47 -21.54 -15.38 23.48
N LYS A 48 -22.60 -15.93 24.09
CA LYS A 48 -23.76 -16.45 23.36
C LYS A 48 -24.45 -15.35 22.55
N VAL A 49 -24.67 -14.18 23.15
CA VAL A 49 -25.26 -13.01 22.49
C VAL A 49 -24.36 -12.51 21.35
N ALA A 50 -23.05 -12.37 21.59
CA ALA A 50 -22.09 -12.00 20.55
C ALA A 50 -22.10 -13.01 19.38
N ARG A 51 -22.24 -14.31 19.66
CA ARG A 51 -22.39 -15.34 18.61
C ARG A 51 -23.70 -15.23 17.84
N ALA A 52 -24.80 -14.83 18.49
CA ALA A 52 -26.07 -14.56 17.84
C ALA A 52 -25.95 -13.34 16.90
N ILE A 53 -25.35 -12.23 17.37
CA ILE A 53 -25.06 -11.05 16.54
C ILE A 53 -24.17 -11.42 15.35
N LEU A 54 -23.16 -12.27 15.54
CA LEU A 54 -22.32 -12.75 14.44
C LEU A 54 -23.13 -13.53 13.40
N TYR A 55 -24.10 -14.35 13.81
CA TYR A 55 -24.99 -15.04 12.87
C TYR A 55 -25.87 -14.06 12.08
N VAL A 56 -26.39 -13.03 12.75
CA VAL A 56 -27.16 -11.95 12.11
C VAL A 56 -26.30 -11.20 11.09
N ALA A 57 -25.07 -10.84 11.44
CA ALA A 57 -24.12 -10.16 10.53
C ALA A 57 -23.69 -11.06 9.35
N GLN A 58 -23.77 -12.39 9.51
CA GLN A 58 -23.63 -13.38 8.44
C GLN A 58 -24.91 -13.53 7.60
N GLY A 59 -25.88 -12.62 7.70
CA GLY A 59 -27.05 -12.59 6.83
C GLY A 59 -28.02 -13.75 7.03
N THR A 60 -28.05 -14.33 8.24
CA THR A 60 -29.07 -15.32 8.62
C THR A 60 -29.23 -16.44 7.60
N PHE A 61 -28.10 -16.92 7.08
CA PHE A 61 -28.03 -17.83 5.92
C PHE A 61 -28.83 -19.14 6.05
N GLY A 62 -29.20 -19.53 7.27
CA GLY A 62 -29.99 -20.75 7.52
C GLY A 62 -31.45 -20.63 7.06
N GLU A 63 -31.89 -19.42 6.72
CA GLU A 63 -33.22 -19.11 6.19
C GLU A 63 -33.20 -18.73 4.71
N CYS A 64 -32.02 -18.67 4.08
CA CYS A 64 -31.85 -18.25 2.70
C CYS A 64 -31.84 -19.46 1.75
N SER A 65 -32.32 -19.25 0.52
CA SER A 65 -32.38 -20.26 -0.55
C SER A 65 -31.34 -20.03 -1.65
N SER A 66 -30.73 -18.85 -1.70
CA SER A 66 -29.71 -18.50 -2.70
C SER A 66 -28.57 -17.67 -2.11
N GLU A 67 -27.41 -17.68 -2.77
CA GLU A 67 -26.27 -16.84 -2.37
C GLU A 67 -26.59 -15.34 -2.43
N ALA A 68 -27.42 -14.92 -3.39
CA ALA A 68 -27.84 -13.54 -3.55
C ALA A 68 -28.69 -13.06 -2.36
N GLU A 69 -29.58 -13.92 -1.85
CA GLU A 69 -30.37 -13.64 -0.64
C GLU A 69 -29.47 -13.48 0.59
N VAL A 70 -28.48 -14.36 0.77
CA VAL A 70 -27.52 -14.24 1.88
C VAL A 70 -26.80 -12.90 1.84
N GLN A 71 -26.32 -12.48 0.66
CA GLN A 71 -25.63 -11.19 0.51
C GLN A 71 -26.56 -10.01 0.78
N ALA A 72 -27.82 -10.07 0.32
CA ALA A 72 -28.81 -9.04 0.59
C ALA A 72 -29.10 -8.89 2.09
N TRP A 73 -29.31 -10.01 2.79
CA TRP A 73 -29.55 -10.02 4.23
C TRP A 73 -28.32 -9.63 5.04
N MET A 74 -27.11 -10.04 4.63
CA MET A 74 -25.87 -9.56 5.25
C MET A 74 -25.77 -8.04 5.21
N ARG A 75 -26.09 -7.44 4.05
CA ARG A 75 -26.07 -6.00 3.88
C ARG A 75 -27.11 -5.31 4.77
N TYR A 76 -28.36 -5.73 4.69
CA TYR A 76 -29.45 -5.18 5.51
C TYR A 76 -29.15 -5.31 7.01
N ASN A 77 -28.80 -6.51 7.47
CA ASN A 77 -28.52 -6.79 8.88
C ASN A 77 -27.32 -5.97 9.39
N THR A 78 -26.29 -5.74 8.56
CA THR A 78 -25.15 -4.89 8.94
C THR A 78 -25.56 -3.44 9.19
N PHE A 79 -26.35 -2.85 8.27
CA PHE A 79 -26.80 -1.47 8.45
C PHE A 79 -27.77 -1.34 9.64
N LEU A 80 -28.60 -2.36 9.89
CA LEU A 80 -29.43 -2.43 11.09
C LEU A 80 -28.58 -2.42 12.37
N LEU A 81 -27.57 -3.29 12.47
CA LEU A 81 -26.67 -3.35 13.63
C LEU A 81 -25.92 -2.03 13.86
N LEU A 82 -25.51 -1.35 12.78
CA LEU A 82 -24.93 -0.01 12.89
C LEU A 82 -25.92 1.01 13.42
N GLU A 83 -27.15 1.00 12.92
CA GLU A 83 -28.21 1.94 13.31
C GLU A 83 -28.55 1.81 14.79
N VAL A 84 -28.51 0.59 15.33
CA VAL A 84 -28.76 0.34 16.75
C VAL A 84 -27.55 0.70 17.64
N GLY A 85 -26.37 0.93 17.06
CA GLY A 85 -25.16 1.28 17.82
C GLY A 85 -24.29 0.08 18.23
N THR A 86 -24.50 -1.10 17.62
CA THR A 86 -23.74 -2.32 17.95
C THR A 86 -22.23 -2.13 17.79
N PHE A 87 -21.77 -1.33 16.82
CA PHE A 87 -20.34 -1.14 16.60
C PHE A 87 -19.64 -0.46 17.80
N ASN A 88 -20.29 0.52 18.44
CA ASN A 88 -19.73 1.22 19.60
C ASN A 88 -19.62 0.27 20.80
N ALA A 89 -20.69 -0.50 21.08
CA ALA A 89 -20.65 -1.51 22.13
C ALA A 89 -19.57 -2.59 21.88
N LEU A 90 -19.37 -2.98 20.62
CA LEU A 90 -18.27 -3.88 20.26
C LEU A 90 -16.90 -3.25 20.57
N VAL A 91 -16.68 -1.96 20.26
CA VAL A 91 -15.43 -1.25 20.58
C VAL A 91 -15.18 -1.20 22.09
N GLU A 92 -16.22 -0.93 22.89
CA GLU A 92 -16.11 -0.89 24.36
C GLU A 92 -15.79 -2.25 24.96
N LEU A 93 -16.53 -3.30 24.57
CA LEU A 93 -16.28 -4.67 25.02
C LEU A 93 -14.86 -5.14 24.69
N LEU A 94 -14.39 -4.69 23.55
CA LEU A 94 -13.10 -5.02 23.02
C LEU A 94 -11.98 -4.32 23.79
N ASN A 95 -12.14 -3.04 24.14
CA ASN A 95 -11.24 -2.33 25.05
C ASN A 95 -11.20 -3.00 26.43
N MET A 96 -12.35 -3.40 26.96
CA MET A 96 -12.42 -4.08 28.25
C MET A 96 -11.68 -5.43 28.25
N GLU A 97 -11.81 -6.22 27.18
CA GLU A 97 -11.10 -7.50 27.05
C GLU A 97 -9.58 -7.30 26.87
N ILE A 98 -9.17 -6.17 26.27
CA ILE A 98 -7.76 -5.76 26.18
C ILE A 98 -7.17 -5.47 27.56
N ASP A 99 -7.82 -4.61 28.34
CA ASP A 99 -7.32 -4.20 29.66
C ASP A 99 -7.22 -5.41 30.61
N ASN A 100 -8.18 -6.32 30.53
CA ASN A 100 -8.19 -7.55 31.31
C ASN A 100 -7.04 -8.50 30.92
N SER A 101 -6.71 -8.60 29.62
CA SER A 101 -5.58 -9.41 29.12
C SER A 101 -4.22 -8.82 29.51
N ALA A 102 -4.08 -7.48 29.48
CA ALA A 102 -2.89 -6.78 29.95
C ALA A 102 -2.69 -6.95 31.46
N ALA A 103 -3.76 -6.85 32.24
CA ALA A 103 -3.76 -7.11 33.69
C ALA A 103 -3.32 -8.56 34.00
N CYS A 104 -3.89 -9.55 33.32
CA CYS A 104 -3.49 -10.96 33.48
C CYS A 104 -2.02 -11.21 33.10
N SER A 105 -1.54 -10.57 32.03
CA SER A 105 -0.14 -10.70 31.58
C SER A 105 0.84 -10.10 32.59
N SER A 106 0.47 -8.99 33.22
CA SER A 106 1.29 -8.35 34.27
C SER A 106 1.37 -9.19 35.57
N ALA A 107 0.30 -9.93 35.90
CA ALA A 107 0.23 -10.74 37.12
C ALA A 107 1.01 -12.06 37.04
N VAL A 108 1.14 -12.67 35.85
CA VAL A 108 1.59 -14.07 35.73
C VAL A 108 3.06 -14.21 35.29
N ARG A 109 3.79 -13.13 34.93
CA ARG A 109 5.17 -13.19 34.37
C ARG A 109 5.35 -14.26 33.28
N LYS A 110 4.28 -14.63 32.57
CA LYS A 110 4.32 -15.47 31.37
C LYS A 110 4.24 -14.54 30.16
N PRO A 111 4.89 -14.89 29.03
CA PRO A 111 4.67 -14.15 27.79
C PRO A 111 3.15 -14.13 27.52
N ALA A 112 2.65 -12.94 27.15
CA ALA A 112 1.24 -12.59 27.04
C ALA A 112 0.37 -13.78 26.61
N ILE A 113 -0.73 -14.02 27.33
CA ILE A 113 -1.75 -15.01 26.95
C ILE A 113 -1.98 -14.84 25.46
N SER A 114 -1.71 -15.89 24.68
CA SER A 114 -1.81 -15.84 23.24
C SER A 114 -3.22 -15.37 22.88
N LEU A 115 -3.35 -14.21 22.23
CA LEU A 115 -4.63 -13.68 21.74
C LEU A 115 -5.41 -14.69 20.88
N ALA A 116 -4.76 -15.76 20.41
CA ALA A 116 -5.39 -16.87 19.73
C ALA A 116 -6.38 -17.68 20.58
N ASP A 117 -6.24 -17.64 21.92
CA ASP A 117 -7.00 -18.50 22.83
C ASP A 117 -8.35 -17.87 23.26
N SER A 118 -8.54 -16.55 23.09
CA SER A 118 -9.81 -15.89 23.45
C SER A 118 -10.86 -16.03 22.34
N THR A 119 -11.84 -16.89 22.58
CA THR A 119 -12.98 -17.07 21.69
C THR A 119 -13.85 -15.80 21.61
N ASP A 120 -13.95 -15.04 22.69
CA ASP A 120 -14.66 -13.75 22.75
C ASP A 120 -14.08 -12.75 21.75
N LEU A 121 -12.77 -12.50 21.80
CA LEU A 121 -12.09 -11.60 20.86
C LEU A 121 -12.33 -12.02 19.40
N ARG A 122 -12.22 -13.32 19.11
CA ARG A 122 -12.43 -13.83 17.74
C ARG A 122 -13.84 -13.58 17.22
N VAL A 123 -14.85 -13.65 18.07
CA VAL A 123 -16.26 -13.38 17.72
C VAL A 123 -16.48 -11.89 17.50
N LEU A 124 -16.08 -11.05 18.46
CA LEU A 124 -16.22 -9.59 18.38
C LEU A 124 -15.61 -9.04 17.07
N LEU A 125 -14.40 -9.48 16.75
CA LEU A 125 -13.69 -9.00 15.57
C LEU A 125 -14.22 -9.52 14.25
N ASN A 126 -14.84 -10.71 14.25
CA ASN A 126 -15.55 -11.17 13.06
C ASN A 126 -16.75 -10.27 12.77
N ILE A 127 -17.50 -9.88 13.81
CA ILE A 127 -18.64 -8.97 13.65
C ILE A 127 -18.14 -7.63 13.13
N MET A 128 -17.14 -7.04 13.78
CA MET A 128 -16.56 -5.75 13.35
C MET A 128 -16.00 -5.81 11.93
N TYR A 129 -15.32 -6.90 11.55
CA TYR A 129 -14.82 -7.09 10.19
C TYR A 129 -15.97 -7.13 9.17
N LEU A 130 -17.03 -7.90 9.44
CA LEU A 130 -18.19 -7.98 8.56
C LEU A 130 -18.90 -6.63 8.42
N ILE A 131 -19.02 -5.88 9.52
CA ILE A 131 -19.58 -4.53 9.51
C ILE A 131 -18.74 -3.63 8.61
N VAL A 132 -17.43 -3.54 8.86
CA VAL A 132 -16.52 -2.65 8.11
C VAL A 132 -16.43 -3.04 6.63
N GLU A 133 -16.37 -4.34 6.30
CA GLU A 133 -16.30 -4.79 4.91
C GLU A 133 -17.57 -4.43 4.13
N THR A 134 -18.74 -4.69 4.71
CA THR A 134 -20.04 -4.40 4.08
C THR A 134 -20.26 -2.90 3.90
N VAL A 135 -19.88 -2.10 4.90
CA VAL A 135 -19.97 -0.63 4.90
C VAL A 135 -18.92 0.01 4.00
N HIS A 136 -17.82 -0.68 3.70
CA HIS A 136 -16.85 -0.20 2.72
C HIS A 136 -17.37 -0.32 1.28
N GLN A 137 -18.15 -1.35 0.95
CA GLN A 137 -18.63 -1.62 -0.42
C GLN A 137 -19.86 -0.78 -0.80
N GLU A 138 -19.74 0.07 -1.82
CA GLU A 138 -20.85 0.87 -2.36
C GLU A 138 -21.69 0.04 -3.33
N CYS A 139 -23.02 0.20 -3.28
CA CYS A 139 -23.96 -0.48 -4.17
C CYS A 139 -24.98 0.51 -4.70
N GLU A 140 -25.32 0.43 -5.99
CA GLU A 140 -26.23 1.38 -6.67
C GLU A 140 -27.64 1.42 -6.03
N GLY A 141 -28.05 0.33 -5.38
CA GLY A 141 -29.35 0.21 -4.68
C GLY A 141 -29.38 0.72 -3.23
N ASP A 142 -28.31 1.34 -2.71
CA ASP A 142 -28.29 1.80 -1.31
C ASP A 142 -29.25 2.96 -1.05
N LYS A 143 -30.03 2.86 0.05
CA LYS A 143 -30.87 3.94 0.58
C LYS A 143 -30.02 5.18 0.93
N ALA A 144 -30.61 6.37 0.83
CA ALA A 144 -29.94 7.63 1.15
C ALA A 144 -29.38 7.64 2.59
N GLU A 145 -30.16 7.14 3.55
CA GLU A 145 -29.76 6.99 4.96
C GLU A 145 -28.48 6.14 5.12
N TRP A 146 -28.35 5.04 4.38
CA TRP A 146 -27.17 4.17 4.43
C TRP A 146 -25.93 4.84 3.84
N ARG A 147 -26.11 5.73 2.85
CA ARG A 147 -25.00 6.54 2.32
C ARG A 147 -24.52 7.56 3.35
N THR A 148 -25.44 8.21 4.05
CA THR A 148 -25.11 9.14 5.15
C THR A 148 -24.43 8.42 6.31
N MET A 149 -24.98 7.28 6.77
CA MET A 149 -24.37 6.48 7.84
C MET A 149 -22.96 6.02 7.49
N ARG A 150 -22.71 5.67 6.22
CA ARG A 150 -21.37 5.32 5.73
C ARG A 150 -20.40 6.51 5.82
N GLN A 151 -20.84 7.72 5.48
CA GLN A 151 -20.03 8.92 5.60
C GLN A 151 -19.71 9.25 7.06
N THR A 152 -20.69 9.15 7.97
CA THR A 152 -20.48 9.33 9.41
C THR A 152 -19.52 8.28 9.97
N PHE A 153 -19.70 7.01 9.61
CA PHE A 153 -18.83 5.91 10.03
C PHE A 153 -17.36 6.09 9.54
N ARG A 154 -17.15 6.78 8.42
CA ARG A 154 -15.81 7.13 7.92
C ARG A 154 -15.14 8.24 8.76
N ALA A 155 -15.92 9.12 9.38
CA ALA A 155 -15.43 10.26 10.15
C ALA A 155 -14.98 9.86 11.57
N ASP A 156 -15.65 8.88 12.22
CA ASP A 156 -15.45 8.54 13.64
C ASP A 156 -14.37 7.46 13.91
N GLY A 157 -13.33 7.38 13.09
CA GLY A 157 -12.40 6.23 13.06
C GLY A 157 -11.36 6.15 14.20
N HIS A 158 -11.73 5.62 15.37
CA HIS A 158 -10.77 5.19 16.42
C HIS A 158 -11.05 3.76 16.93
N ALA A 159 -10.09 2.83 16.80
CA ALA A 159 -10.10 1.49 17.45
C ALA A 159 -8.69 0.82 17.48
N PRO A 160 -8.20 0.25 18.61
CA PRO A 160 -6.86 -0.37 18.72
C PRO A 160 -6.81 -1.93 18.88
N HIS A 161 -5.95 -2.59 18.07
CA HIS A 161 -5.19 -3.90 18.12
C HIS A 161 -5.75 -5.28 18.65
N PHE A 162 -5.55 -6.36 17.86
CA PHE A 162 -6.30 -7.66 17.85
C PHE A 162 -5.52 -8.91 17.27
N PRO A 163 -6.12 -10.11 16.94
CA PRO A 163 -5.51 -11.28 16.28
C PRO A 163 -5.25 -11.13 14.77
N MET A 164 -4.08 -11.61 14.34
CA MET A 164 -3.31 -10.97 13.27
C MET A 164 -3.97 -10.92 11.89
N LYS A 165 -4.59 -12.00 11.39
CA LYS A 165 -5.26 -11.95 10.06
C LYS A 165 -6.46 -11.01 10.06
N LYS A 166 -7.30 -11.10 11.09
CA LYS A 166 -8.52 -10.27 11.20
C LYS A 166 -8.16 -8.81 11.48
N VAL A 167 -7.13 -8.54 12.28
CA VAL A 167 -6.58 -7.18 12.45
C VAL A 167 -6.07 -6.66 11.15
N LEU A 168 -5.26 -7.42 10.43
CA LEU A 168 -4.60 -6.90 9.24
C LEU A 168 -5.62 -6.62 8.14
N LEU A 169 -6.65 -7.47 8.04
CA LEU A 169 -7.79 -7.22 7.17
C LEU A 169 -8.61 -6.02 7.64
N LEU A 170 -8.96 -5.94 8.93
CA LEU A 170 -9.67 -4.80 9.50
C LEU A 170 -8.87 -3.53 9.31
N LEU A 171 -7.61 -3.44 9.77
CA LEU A 171 -6.68 -2.33 9.55
C LEU A 171 -6.58 -1.94 8.08
N TRP A 172 -6.44 -2.92 7.17
CA TRP A 172 -6.41 -2.61 5.74
C TRP A 172 -7.72 -1.96 5.28
N LYS A 173 -8.85 -2.49 5.71
CA LYS A 173 -10.18 -1.97 5.35
C LYS A 173 -10.50 -0.65 6.04
N THR A 174 -10.07 -0.46 7.28
CA THR A 174 -10.13 0.79 8.01
C THR A 174 -9.30 1.85 7.29
N VAL A 175 -8.06 1.56 6.90
CA VAL A 175 -7.23 2.49 6.10
C VAL A 175 -7.89 2.83 4.77
N LEU A 176 -8.51 1.86 4.09
CA LEU A 176 -9.27 2.11 2.87
C LEU A 176 -10.53 2.95 3.12
N CYS A 177 -11.21 2.73 4.24
CA CYS A 177 -12.44 3.43 4.61
C CYS A 177 -12.14 4.88 5.02
N THR A 178 -11.12 5.10 5.85
CA THR A 178 -10.79 6.41 6.43
C THR A 178 -9.94 7.27 5.51
N LEU A 179 -8.99 6.69 4.78
CA LEU A 179 -8.09 7.45 3.90
C LEU A 179 -8.41 7.30 2.41
N GLY A 180 -9.17 6.28 2.01
CA GLY A 180 -9.43 5.97 0.61
C GLY A 180 -8.38 5.06 -0.04
N GLY A 181 -8.76 4.48 -1.18
CA GLY A 181 -7.97 3.58 -2.01
C GLY A 181 -7.11 4.30 -3.05
N PHE A 182 -6.80 3.58 -4.15
CA PHE A 182 -5.92 4.12 -5.19
C PHE A 182 -6.58 5.18 -6.08
N GLU A 183 -7.90 5.14 -6.23
CA GLU A 183 -8.65 6.09 -7.06
C GLU A 183 -8.83 7.42 -6.32
N GLU A 184 -9.17 7.36 -5.04
CA GLU A 184 -9.26 8.50 -4.13
C GLU A 184 -7.90 9.19 -4.00
N LEU A 185 -6.82 8.43 -3.81
CA LEU A 185 -5.44 8.96 -3.83
C LEU A 185 -5.08 9.71 -5.12
N GLN A 186 -5.61 9.27 -6.25
CA GLN A 186 -5.37 9.92 -7.54
C GLN A 186 -6.21 11.21 -7.65
N SER A 187 -7.44 11.19 -7.16
CA SER A 187 -8.33 12.36 -7.07
C SER A 187 -7.76 13.44 -6.16
N MET A 188 -7.44 13.10 -4.90
CA MET A 188 -6.83 14.01 -3.93
C MET A 188 -5.53 14.63 -4.45
N LYS A 189 -4.75 13.84 -5.20
CA LYS A 189 -3.52 14.35 -5.82
C LYS A 189 -3.80 15.31 -6.98
N ALA A 190 -4.85 15.08 -7.77
CA ALA A 190 -5.25 16.00 -8.82
C ALA A 190 -5.76 17.33 -8.22
N GLU A 191 -6.57 17.24 -7.16
CA GLU A 191 -7.09 18.38 -6.40
C GLU A 191 -5.96 19.20 -5.76
N LYS A 192 -5.05 18.57 -5.00
CA LYS A 192 -3.90 19.26 -4.39
C LYS A 192 -3.01 19.94 -5.43
N ARG A 193 -2.89 19.38 -6.63
CA ARG A 193 -2.19 20.05 -7.75
C ARG A 193 -2.93 21.27 -8.25
N ALA A 194 -4.26 21.21 -8.37
CA ALA A 194 -5.07 22.33 -8.79
C ALA A 194 -4.99 23.49 -7.79
N ILE A 195 -5.06 23.20 -6.49
CA ILE A 195 -4.89 24.18 -5.40
C ILE A 195 -3.54 24.89 -5.50
N LEU A 196 -2.46 24.12 -5.75
CA LEU A 196 -1.10 24.66 -5.92
C LEU A 196 -0.84 25.30 -7.29
N GLY A 197 -1.85 25.46 -8.15
CA GLY A 197 -1.69 26.02 -9.50
C GLY A 197 -0.82 25.16 -10.44
N LEU A 198 -0.56 23.90 -10.11
CA LEU A 198 0.27 22.99 -10.89
C LEU A 198 -0.53 22.39 -12.06
N PRO A 199 0.10 22.14 -13.22
CA PRO A 199 -0.59 21.57 -14.37
C PRO A 199 -1.21 20.20 -14.05
N PRO A 200 -2.32 19.80 -14.71
CA PRO A 200 -2.94 18.51 -14.47
C PRO A 200 -1.95 17.37 -14.73
N LEU A 201 -2.18 16.23 -14.08
CA LEU A 201 -1.33 15.06 -14.32
C LEU A 201 -1.50 14.62 -15.78
N PRO A 202 -0.39 14.49 -16.54
CA PRO A 202 -0.47 14.16 -17.97
C PRO A 202 -1.05 12.76 -18.22
N GLU A 203 -0.91 11.84 -17.25
CA GLU A 203 -1.41 10.47 -17.40
C GLU A 203 -1.70 9.81 -16.03
N ASP A 204 -2.73 8.96 -16.00
CA ASP A 204 -2.95 8.01 -14.92
C ASP A 204 -2.04 6.79 -15.13
N SER A 205 -1.04 6.63 -14.27
CA SER A 205 -0.09 5.55 -14.37
C SER A 205 -0.75 4.16 -14.29
N ILE A 206 -1.84 3.98 -13.56
CA ILE A 206 -2.51 2.67 -13.44
C ILE A 206 -3.22 2.34 -14.75
N LYS A 207 -3.95 3.30 -15.32
CA LYS A 207 -4.65 3.15 -16.62
C LYS A 207 -3.65 2.89 -17.76
N VAL A 208 -2.55 3.63 -17.81
CA VAL A 208 -1.49 3.42 -18.81
C VAL A 208 -0.90 2.00 -18.70
N ILE A 209 -0.57 1.55 -17.49
CA ILE A 209 0.01 0.21 -17.27
C ILE A 209 -0.94 -0.90 -17.69
N ARG A 210 -2.25 -0.75 -17.46
CA ARG A 210 -3.27 -1.74 -17.83
C ARG A 210 -3.26 -2.03 -19.33
N ASN A 211 -2.91 -1.02 -20.14
CA ASN A 211 -2.86 -1.12 -21.59
C ASN A 211 -1.46 -1.52 -22.13
N MET A 212 -0.45 -1.65 -21.26
CA MET A 212 0.89 -2.11 -21.67
C MET A 212 0.93 -3.63 -21.84
N ARG A 213 1.52 -4.11 -22.93
CA ARG A 213 1.80 -5.55 -23.10
C ARG A 213 2.95 -6.00 -22.21
N ALA A 214 2.89 -7.23 -21.69
CA ALA A 214 4.02 -7.86 -21.02
C ALA A 214 5.20 -8.08 -21.99
N ALA A 215 6.42 -7.99 -21.50
CA ALA A 215 7.65 -8.23 -22.26
C ALA A 215 7.89 -9.73 -22.31
N SER A 216 8.40 -10.19 -23.45
CA SER A 216 8.96 -11.53 -23.54
C SER A 216 10.13 -11.66 -22.56
N PRO A 217 10.20 -12.71 -21.73
CA PRO A 217 11.31 -12.90 -20.80
C PRO A 217 12.64 -12.95 -21.56
N PRO A 218 13.76 -12.48 -20.96
CA PRO A 218 15.07 -12.80 -21.50
C PRO A 218 15.28 -14.32 -21.43
N ALA A 219 15.36 -14.97 -22.60
CA ALA A 219 15.62 -16.41 -22.71
C ALA A 219 16.81 -16.81 -21.82
N SER A 220 16.60 -17.80 -20.96
CA SER A 220 17.66 -18.40 -20.16
C SER A 220 18.57 -19.27 -21.03
N ALA A 221 19.77 -19.59 -20.54
CA ALA A 221 20.69 -20.48 -21.25
C ALA A 221 20.04 -21.84 -21.57
N SER A 222 19.20 -22.35 -20.66
CA SER A 222 18.39 -23.55 -20.88
C SER A 222 17.35 -23.39 -22.00
N ASP A 223 16.68 -22.22 -22.09
CA ASP A 223 15.68 -21.97 -23.14
C ASP A 223 16.30 -21.91 -24.55
N LEU A 224 17.56 -21.45 -24.63
CA LEU A 224 18.33 -21.40 -25.88
C LEU A 224 18.76 -22.81 -26.34
N ILE A 225 19.17 -23.66 -25.41
CA ILE A 225 19.53 -25.07 -25.68
C ILE A 225 18.30 -25.86 -26.16
N GLU A 226 17.14 -25.66 -25.52
CA GLU A 226 15.90 -26.34 -25.90
C GLU A 226 15.38 -25.89 -27.28
N GLN A 227 15.56 -24.62 -27.65
CA GLN A 227 15.24 -24.11 -28.99
C GLN A 227 16.17 -24.69 -30.08
N GLN A 228 17.44 -24.94 -29.75
CA GLN A 228 18.39 -25.60 -30.66
C GLN A 228 17.97 -27.05 -30.93
N GLN A 229 17.56 -27.79 -29.90
CA GLN A 229 17.07 -29.17 -30.05
C GLN A 229 15.75 -29.26 -30.84
N LYS A 230 14.83 -28.29 -30.66
CA LYS A 230 13.57 -28.23 -31.41
C LYS A 230 13.75 -27.86 -32.89
N ARG A 231 14.80 -27.10 -33.25
CA ARG A 231 15.13 -26.80 -34.66
C ARG A 231 15.66 -28.03 -35.41
N GLY A 232 16.52 -28.83 -34.79
CA GLY A 232 17.04 -30.07 -35.41
C GLY A 232 15.94 -31.09 -35.75
N ARG A 233 14.86 -31.15 -34.95
CA ARG A 233 13.71 -32.02 -35.24
C ARG A 233 12.81 -31.56 -36.40
N ARG A 234 12.78 -30.27 -36.72
CA ARG A 234 11.94 -29.73 -37.81
C ARG A 234 12.61 -29.90 -39.17
N GLU A 235 13.93 -29.82 -39.25
CA GLU A 235 14.67 -29.99 -40.52
C GLU A 235 14.60 -31.42 -41.06
N HIS A 236 14.44 -32.44 -40.22
CA HIS A 236 14.27 -33.82 -40.66
C HIS A 236 12.87 -34.16 -41.20
N LYS A 237 11.87 -33.29 -41.05
CA LYS A 237 10.48 -33.58 -41.48
C LYS A 237 10.09 -32.93 -42.82
N VAL A 238 10.93 -32.07 -43.40
CA VAL A 238 10.57 -31.25 -44.59
C VAL A 238 11.21 -31.76 -45.89
N ARG A 239 11.94 -32.90 -45.88
CA ARG A 239 12.72 -33.36 -47.04
C ARG A 239 12.06 -34.46 -47.88
N GLY A 240 10.74 -34.48 -47.98
CA GLY A 240 10.04 -35.42 -48.86
C GLY A 240 8.64 -34.94 -49.18
N GLU A 241 8.51 -34.20 -50.28
CA GLU A 241 7.43 -34.29 -51.28
C GLU A 241 7.52 -33.08 -52.23
N THR A 242 7.81 -33.38 -53.50
CA THR A 242 7.78 -32.47 -54.66
C THR A 242 6.47 -32.64 -55.41
N PHE A 243 5.96 -31.57 -56.06
CA PHE A 243 5.11 -31.46 -57.28
C PHE A 243 4.09 -30.29 -57.16
N PRO A 244 3.49 -29.78 -58.26
CA PRO A 244 4.01 -28.69 -59.10
C PRO A 244 3.04 -27.49 -59.25
N LEU A 245 3.51 -26.43 -59.89
CA LEU A 245 2.76 -25.21 -60.24
C LEU A 245 1.62 -25.50 -61.24
N GLU A 246 0.38 -25.08 -60.97
CA GLU A 246 -0.46 -24.33 -61.93
C GLU A 246 -1.86 -23.91 -61.39
N ARG A 247 -2.24 -22.69 -61.81
CA ARG A 247 -3.56 -22.09 -62.09
C ARG A 247 -4.42 -21.44 -61.01
N ASP A 248 -4.71 -20.17 -61.34
CA ASP A 248 -5.73 -19.26 -60.83
C ASP A 248 -7.14 -19.84 -60.87
N GLU A 249 -7.82 -19.86 -59.72
CA GLU A 249 -9.26 -19.64 -59.64
C GLU A 249 -9.58 -18.73 -58.44
N VAL A 250 -10.55 -17.84 -58.67
CA VAL A 250 -10.88 -16.63 -57.92
C VAL A 250 -11.37 -16.96 -56.50
N MET A 251 -10.63 -16.52 -55.48
CA MET A 251 -11.08 -16.53 -54.09
C MET A 251 -12.17 -15.46 -53.85
N PRO A 252 -13.25 -15.77 -53.10
CA PRO A 252 -14.22 -14.77 -52.69
C PRO A 252 -13.59 -13.75 -51.74
N PRO A 253 -14.10 -12.49 -51.70
CA PRO A 253 -13.55 -11.47 -50.83
C PRO A 253 -13.66 -11.89 -49.37
N PRO A 254 -12.66 -11.56 -48.52
CA PRO A 254 -12.69 -11.91 -47.11
C PRO A 254 -13.91 -11.27 -46.46
N ALA A 255 -14.67 -12.07 -45.71
CA ALA A 255 -15.76 -11.60 -44.87
C ALA A 255 -15.29 -10.41 -44.03
N GLN A 256 -16.03 -9.31 -44.10
CA GLN A 256 -15.79 -8.12 -43.28
C GLN A 256 -15.98 -8.51 -41.81
N HIS A 257 -14.88 -8.80 -41.12
CA HIS A 257 -14.86 -8.77 -39.67
C HIS A 257 -15.26 -7.37 -39.19
N PRO A 258 -16.06 -7.23 -38.12
CA PRO A 258 -16.36 -5.92 -37.56
C PRO A 258 -15.05 -5.21 -37.26
N GLN A 259 -14.95 -3.95 -37.70
CA GLN A 259 -13.82 -3.08 -37.40
C GLN A 259 -13.69 -2.92 -35.89
N THR A 260 -12.94 -3.80 -35.22
CA THR A 260 -12.35 -3.46 -33.93
C THR A 260 -11.28 -2.42 -34.22
N ASP A 261 -11.51 -1.20 -33.76
CA ASP A 261 -10.57 -0.09 -33.76
C ASP A 261 -9.14 -0.59 -33.50
N ARG A 262 -8.33 -0.69 -34.55
CA ARG A 262 -6.88 -0.80 -34.42
C ARG A 262 -6.39 0.57 -33.94
N LEU A 263 -6.49 0.80 -32.63
CA LEU A 263 -5.83 1.91 -31.94
C LEU A 263 -4.35 1.89 -32.34
N THR A 264 -3.96 2.87 -33.13
CA THR A 264 -2.57 3.16 -33.49
C THR A 264 -1.79 3.41 -32.19
N CYS A 265 -0.91 2.47 -31.83
CA CYS A 265 0.00 2.68 -30.71
C CYS A 265 0.92 3.86 -31.07
N PRO A 266 1.01 4.93 -30.26
CA PRO A 266 1.89 6.06 -30.55
C PRO A 266 3.34 5.58 -30.72
N LYS A 267 4.09 6.17 -31.66
CA LYS A 267 5.54 5.96 -31.78
C LYS A 267 6.25 6.60 -30.58
N GLY A 268 6.32 5.91 -29.44
CA GLY A 268 6.99 6.39 -28.24
C GLY A 268 6.59 5.67 -26.95
N LEU A 269 7.28 5.99 -25.86
CA LEU A 269 6.84 5.59 -24.52
C LEU A 269 5.51 6.28 -24.18
N PRO A 270 4.59 5.63 -23.46
CA PRO A 270 3.32 6.24 -23.04
C PRO A 270 3.52 7.16 -21.83
N TRP A 271 4.72 7.73 -21.67
CA TRP A 271 5.10 8.54 -20.53
C TRP A 271 5.62 9.89 -21.01
N ALA A 272 5.06 10.99 -20.50
CA ALA A 272 5.74 12.29 -20.62
C ALA A 272 7.14 12.25 -19.94
N PRO A 273 8.07 13.18 -20.17
CA PRO A 273 9.27 13.30 -19.32
C PRO A 273 8.95 13.87 -17.92
N LYS A 274 9.88 13.78 -16.94
CA LYS A 274 9.79 14.53 -15.66
C LYS A 274 11.15 15.12 -15.30
N VAL A 275 11.14 16.35 -14.82
CA VAL A 275 12.31 17.08 -14.36
C VAL A 275 12.06 17.55 -12.92
N ARG A 276 13.08 17.48 -12.06
CA ARG A 276 13.06 18.12 -10.74
C ARG A 276 13.76 19.45 -10.80
N GLU A 277 13.44 20.35 -9.89
CA GLU A 277 14.17 21.60 -9.69
C GLU A 277 15.67 21.38 -9.48
N LYS A 278 16.05 20.41 -8.62
CA LYS A 278 17.47 20.00 -8.47
C LYS A 278 18.13 19.52 -9.77
N ASP A 279 17.36 18.93 -10.70
CA ASP A 279 17.91 18.52 -12.00
C ASP A 279 18.20 19.75 -12.89
N ILE A 280 17.46 20.84 -12.71
CA ILE A 280 17.67 22.16 -13.36
C ILE A 280 18.87 22.85 -12.72
N GLU A 281 18.94 22.87 -11.40
CA GLU A 281 20.05 23.43 -10.63
C GLU A 281 21.38 22.79 -11.04
N MET A 282 21.47 21.45 -11.02
CA MET A 282 22.68 20.73 -11.42
C MET A 282 23.07 20.99 -12.89
N PHE A 283 22.08 21.09 -13.78
CA PHE A 283 22.33 21.38 -15.19
C PHE A 283 22.88 22.79 -15.39
N LEU A 284 22.31 23.77 -14.68
CA LEU A 284 22.75 25.15 -14.68
C LEU A 284 24.13 25.31 -14.05
N GLU A 285 24.38 24.67 -12.91
CA GLU A 285 25.66 24.69 -12.23
C GLU A 285 26.78 24.14 -13.12
N SER A 286 26.55 22.98 -13.74
CA SER A 286 27.50 22.40 -14.69
C SER A 286 27.72 23.30 -15.92
N SER A 287 26.66 23.92 -16.42
CA SER A 287 26.73 24.84 -17.57
C SER A 287 27.49 26.12 -17.22
N ARG A 288 27.18 26.76 -16.08
CA ARG A 288 27.84 27.98 -15.62
C ARG A 288 29.31 27.72 -15.29
N SER A 289 29.62 26.62 -14.62
CA SER A 289 31.00 26.20 -14.38
C SER A 289 31.77 26.03 -15.69
N LYS A 290 31.18 25.39 -16.70
CA LYS A 290 31.83 25.15 -18.00
C LYS A 290 32.05 26.41 -18.84
N PHE A 291 31.07 27.32 -18.88
CA PHE A 291 31.09 28.47 -19.80
C PHE A 291 31.50 29.79 -19.15
N ILE A 292 31.26 29.96 -17.85
CA ILE A 292 31.43 31.21 -17.10
C ILE A 292 32.48 31.05 -15.99
N GLY A 293 32.73 29.83 -15.50
CA GLY A 293 33.73 29.55 -14.46
C GLY A 293 33.28 29.89 -13.03
N TYR A 294 32.01 30.28 -12.84
CA TYR A 294 31.44 30.60 -11.52
C TYR A 294 30.09 29.91 -11.32
N THR A 295 29.71 29.64 -10.07
CA THR A 295 28.44 28.99 -9.70
C THR A 295 27.62 29.88 -8.77
N LEU A 296 26.36 30.12 -9.15
CA LEU A 296 25.36 30.75 -8.29
C LEU A 296 24.57 29.62 -7.64
N GLY A 297 24.77 29.38 -6.35
CA GLY A 297 24.07 28.31 -5.62
C GLY A 297 22.57 28.58 -5.55
N SER A 298 21.74 27.54 -5.65
CA SER A 298 20.26 27.58 -5.60
C SER A 298 19.53 28.44 -6.66
N ASP A 299 20.23 29.17 -7.53
CA ASP A 299 19.60 29.97 -8.57
C ASP A 299 19.27 29.15 -9.83
N THR A 300 17.98 29.03 -10.13
CA THR A 300 17.45 28.31 -11.32
C THR A 300 17.05 29.24 -12.47
N ASN A 301 17.24 30.55 -12.34
CA ASN A 301 16.70 31.55 -13.25
C ASN A 301 17.77 32.27 -14.09
N THR A 302 18.95 32.54 -13.54
CA THR A 302 19.95 33.36 -14.25
C THR A 302 20.61 32.58 -15.39
N VAL A 303 20.37 32.99 -16.63
CA VAL A 303 20.97 32.37 -17.83
C VAL A 303 21.94 33.29 -18.58
N VAL A 304 22.26 34.44 -17.97
CA VAL A 304 23.17 35.45 -18.53
C VAL A 304 24.56 34.82 -18.75
N GLY A 305 25.16 35.06 -19.92
CA GLY A 305 26.47 34.50 -20.28
C GLY A 305 26.45 33.06 -20.82
N LEU A 306 25.30 32.37 -20.80
CA LEU A 306 25.17 31.02 -21.36
C LEU A 306 24.75 31.03 -22.84
N PRO A 307 25.24 30.07 -23.67
CA PRO A 307 24.80 29.93 -25.06
C PRO A 307 23.29 29.68 -25.24
N ARG A 308 22.72 30.16 -26.36
CA ARG A 308 21.29 29.97 -26.71
C ARG A 308 20.78 28.52 -26.60
N PRO A 309 21.52 27.47 -27.01
CA PRO A 309 21.07 26.09 -26.82
C PRO A 309 20.81 25.71 -25.36
N ILE A 310 21.54 26.32 -24.41
CA ILE A 310 21.34 26.10 -22.97
C ILE A 310 20.06 26.81 -22.51
N HIS A 311 19.74 27.98 -23.06
CA HIS A 311 18.48 28.67 -22.79
C HIS A 311 17.29 27.82 -23.23
N GLU A 312 17.35 27.26 -24.44
CA GLU A 312 16.32 26.34 -24.96
C GLU A 312 16.20 25.07 -24.11
N SER A 313 17.33 24.51 -23.68
CA SER A 313 17.36 23.35 -22.78
C SER A 313 16.70 23.66 -21.44
N ILE A 314 16.99 24.81 -20.82
CA ILE A 314 16.38 25.24 -19.55
C ILE A 314 14.89 25.50 -19.73
N LYS A 315 14.49 26.16 -20.81
CA LYS A 315 13.07 26.37 -21.15
C LYS A 315 12.34 25.02 -21.24
N THR A 316 12.94 24.05 -21.91
CA THR A 316 12.39 22.68 -22.04
C THR A 316 12.35 21.94 -20.70
N LEU A 317 13.38 22.09 -19.86
CA LEU A 317 13.45 21.50 -18.53
C LEU A 317 12.38 22.10 -17.59
N LYS A 318 12.21 23.43 -17.60
CA LYS A 318 11.20 24.16 -16.82
C LYS A 318 9.78 23.78 -17.22
N GLN A 319 9.50 23.59 -18.52
CA GLN A 319 8.21 23.08 -19.01
C GLN A 319 7.82 21.72 -18.41
N HIS A 320 8.81 20.92 -17.96
CA HIS A 320 8.60 19.60 -17.38
C HIS A 320 8.95 19.53 -15.88
N CYS A 321 9.21 20.69 -15.26
CA CYS A 321 9.48 20.80 -13.83
C CYS A 321 8.16 20.64 -13.05
N GLN A 322 8.27 20.09 -11.84
CA GLN A 322 7.16 20.09 -10.89
C GLN A 322 7.62 20.89 -9.68
N ASP A 323 7.13 22.12 -9.56
CA ASP A 323 7.44 22.99 -8.43
C ASP A 323 6.84 22.39 -7.15
N GLN A 324 7.61 22.42 -6.07
CA GLN A 324 7.16 22.06 -4.74
C GLN A 324 6.99 23.37 -3.98
N GLY A 325 5.75 23.81 -3.79
CA GLY A 325 5.48 24.90 -2.86
C GLY A 325 5.83 24.45 -1.43
N GLU A 326 6.24 25.38 -0.58
CA GLU A 326 6.26 25.15 0.86
C GLU A 326 4.82 24.92 1.31
N GLU A 327 4.54 23.77 1.91
CA GLU A 327 3.19 23.32 2.23
C GLU A 327 2.90 23.54 3.72
N GLU A 328 1.85 24.30 4.02
CA GLU A 328 1.13 24.14 5.29
C GLU A 328 0.39 22.81 5.28
N VAL A 329 0.59 22.00 6.33
CA VAL A 329 -0.08 20.71 6.45
C VAL A 329 -1.45 20.91 7.10
N GLU A 330 -2.49 20.87 6.27
CA GLU A 330 -3.89 20.90 6.69
C GLU A 330 -4.26 19.69 7.57
N GLN A 331 -5.20 19.89 8.49
CA GLN A 331 -5.73 18.82 9.35
C GLN A 331 -6.65 17.88 8.55
N VAL A 332 -6.04 16.89 7.90
CA VAL A 332 -6.72 15.83 7.14
C VAL A 332 -6.68 14.49 7.89
N PRO A 333 -7.54 13.50 7.57
CA PRO A 333 -7.52 12.19 8.25
C PRO A 333 -6.15 11.49 8.25
N ALA A 334 -5.34 11.71 7.20
CA ALA A 334 -3.97 11.21 7.12
C ALA A 334 -3.03 11.86 8.15
N GLU A 335 -3.24 13.13 8.48
CA GLU A 335 -2.50 13.88 9.51
C GLU A 335 -2.83 13.35 10.90
N THR A 336 -4.12 13.21 11.23
CA THR A 336 -4.59 12.65 12.49
C THR A 336 -4.04 11.24 12.71
N LEU A 337 -4.05 10.41 11.66
CA LEU A 337 -3.48 9.07 11.71
C LEU A 337 -1.96 9.10 11.92
N TYR A 338 -1.23 9.97 11.21
CA TYR A 338 0.21 10.08 11.39
C TYR A 338 0.56 10.49 12.83
N GLN A 339 -0.12 11.50 13.37
CA GLN A 339 0.06 11.97 14.74
C GLN A 339 -0.21 10.86 15.76
N GLY A 340 -1.29 10.09 15.59
CA GLY A 340 -1.61 8.97 16.48
C GLY A 340 -0.59 7.82 16.39
N LEU A 341 -0.02 7.57 15.20
CA LEU A 341 0.97 6.52 15.01
C LEU A 341 2.39 6.94 15.42
N LEU A 342 2.71 8.23 15.40
CA LEU A 342 4.06 8.77 15.55
C LEU A 342 4.85 8.19 16.75
N PRO A 343 4.29 8.09 17.98
CA PRO A 343 5.04 7.63 19.16
C PRO A 343 5.53 6.18 19.05
N SER A 344 4.76 5.33 18.36
CA SER A 344 4.99 3.89 18.26
C SER A 344 5.20 3.41 16.82
N LEU A 345 5.39 4.34 15.87
CA LEU A 345 5.55 4.03 14.45
C LEU A 345 6.66 3.00 14.18
N PRO A 346 7.86 3.10 14.80
CA PRO A 346 8.91 2.09 14.61
C PRO A 346 8.45 0.68 14.99
N GLN A 347 7.78 0.55 16.14
CA GLN A 347 7.28 -0.71 16.68
C GLN A 347 6.21 -1.29 15.76
N TYR A 348 5.30 -0.46 15.23
CA TYR A 348 4.29 -0.90 14.26
C TYR A 348 4.92 -1.39 12.96
N MET A 349 5.93 -0.69 12.43
CA MET A 349 6.63 -1.12 11.23
C MET A 349 7.35 -2.45 11.44
N ILE A 350 8.04 -2.62 12.57
CA ILE A 350 8.70 -3.88 12.94
C ILE A 350 7.68 -5.02 13.08
N ALA A 351 6.55 -4.77 13.74
CA ALA A 351 5.50 -5.76 13.92
C ALA A 351 4.94 -6.24 12.57
N LEU A 352 4.56 -5.32 11.68
CA LEU A 352 4.07 -5.63 10.33
C LEU A 352 5.08 -6.47 9.54
N LEU A 353 6.37 -6.14 9.61
CA LEU A 353 7.42 -6.87 8.91
C LEU A 353 7.70 -8.26 9.52
N LYS A 354 7.63 -8.41 10.85
CA LYS A 354 7.74 -9.71 11.52
C LYS A 354 6.61 -10.66 11.10
N ILE A 355 5.38 -10.16 11.01
CA ILE A 355 4.24 -10.95 10.56
C ILE A 355 4.38 -11.30 9.06
N LEU A 356 4.85 -10.35 8.24
CA LEU A 356 5.13 -10.60 6.83
C LEU A 356 6.19 -11.70 6.64
N LEU A 357 7.22 -11.72 7.49
CA LEU A 357 8.24 -12.76 7.49
C LEU A 357 7.66 -14.13 7.87
N ALA A 358 6.84 -14.21 8.92
CA ALA A 358 6.18 -15.46 9.34
C ALA A 358 5.24 -16.00 8.25
N ALA A 359 4.57 -15.11 7.51
CA ALA A 359 3.68 -15.47 6.41
C ALA A 359 4.41 -15.72 5.08
N ALA A 360 5.73 -15.47 5.01
CA ALA A 360 6.50 -15.69 3.80
C ALA A 360 6.53 -17.21 3.46
N PRO A 361 6.41 -17.59 2.17
CA PRO A 361 6.33 -19.01 1.81
C PRO A 361 7.59 -19.82 2.16
N THR A 362 8.73 -19.14 2.30
CA THR A 362 10.01 -19.73 2.69
C THR A 362 10.24 -19.82 4.20
N SER A 363 9.29 -19.40 5.05
CA SER A 363 9.45 -19.47 6.52
C SER A 363 9.32 -20.92 7.00
N LYS A 364 10.24 -21.35 7.88
CA LYS A 364 10.17 -22.65 8.57
C LYS A 364 9.42 -22.47 9.89
N ALA A 365 8.45 -23.34 10.17
CA ALA A 365 7.56 -23.26 11.34
C ALA A 365 8.25 -23.29 12.73
N LYS A 366 9.55 -23.62 12.82
CA LYS A 366 10.28 -23.81 14.09
C LYS A 366 10.93 -22.54 14.66
N THR A 367 10.91 -21.41 13.97
CA THR A 367 11.69 -20.21 14.36
C THR A 367 10.87 -18.94 14.58
N ASP A 368 9.54 -19.01 14.47
CA ASP A 368 8.72 -17.80 14.49
C ASP A 368 8.19 -17.52 15.90
N SER A 369 8.55 -16.36 16.45
CA SER A 369 8.06 -15.86 17.75
C SER A 369 6.56 -15.54 17.76
N ILE A 370 5.86 -15.67 16.62
CA ILE A 370 4.46 -15.31 16.41
C ILE A 370 3.74 -16.46 15.70
N ASN A 371 2.77 -17.10 16.35
CA ASN A 371 1.96 -18.15 15.75
C ASN A 371 0.81 -17.57 14.92
N ILE A 372 1.09 -17.26 13.64
CA ILE A 372 0.10 -16.75 12.70
C ILE A 372 -0.91 -17.81 12.22
N LEU A 373 -0.73 -19.10 12.58
CA LEU A 373 -1.55 -20.21 12.10
C LEU A 373 -2.56 -20.72 13.13
N ALA A 374 -2.58 -20.14 14.33
CA ALA A 374 -3.46 -20.59 15.42
C ALA A 374 -4.96 -20.56 15.05
N ASP A 375 -5.38 -19.65 14.16
CA ASP A 375 -6.77 -19.57 13.67
C ASP A 375 -7.12 -20.62 12.61
N VAL A 376 -6.15 -21.39 12.11
CA VAL A 376 -6.33 -22.37 11.02
C VAL A 376 -6.06 -23.80 11.49
N LEU A 377 -5.16 -23.96 12.45
CA LEU A 377 -4.83 -25.28 12.99
C LEU A 377 -6.00 -25.80 13.82
N PRO A 378 -6.53 -27.00 13.51
CA PRO A 378 -7.58 -27.62 14.30
C PRO A 378 -7.05 -28.09 15.67
N GLU A 379 -7.94 -28.26 16.63
CA GLU A 379 -7.60 -28.83 17.96
C GLU A 379 -7.13 -30.29 17.83
N GLU A 380 -7.79 -31.06 16.97
CA GLU A 380 -7.38 -32.42 16.60
C GLU A 380 -6.71 -32.43 15.22
N MET A 381 -5.51 -33.02 15.15
CA MET A 381 -4.78 -33.12 13.88
C MET A 381 -5.49 -34.08 12.91
N PRO A 382 -5.52 -33.76 11.61
CA PRO A 382 -6.20 -34.57 10.62
C PRO A 382 -5.61 -35.97 10.53
N THR A 383 -6.47 -36.99 10.57
CA THR A 383 -6.08 -38.41 10.53
C THR A 383 -6.02 -38.96 9.10
N THR A 384 -6.69 -38.30 8.15
CA THR A 384 -6.72 -38.71 6.74
C THR A 384 -5.87 -37.81 5.85
N VAL A 385 -5.37 -38.38 4.74
CA VAL A 385 -4.59 -37.65 3.73
C VAL A 385 -5.39 -36.48 3.17
N LEU A 386 -6.68 -36.69 2.88
CA LEU A 386 -7.57 -35.67 2.34
C LEU A 386 -7.75 -34.48 3.29
N GLN A 387 -7.97 -34.74 4.58
CA GLN A 387 -8.08 -33.68 5.59
C GLN A 387 -6.75 -32.93 5.76
N SER A 388 -5.61 -33.64 5.67
CA SER A 388 -4.28 -33.03 5.69
C SER A 388 -4.03 -32.13 4.47
N MET A 389 -4.45 -32.55 3.28
CA MET A 389 -4.39 -31.74 2.06
C MET A 389 -5.24 -30.47 2.18
N LYS A 390 -6.49 -30.60 2.67
CA LYS A 390 -7.37 -29.45 2.95
C LYS A 390 -6.72 -28.46 3.93
N LEU A 391 -6.17 -28.97 5.04
CA LEU A 391 -5.47 -28.14 6.02
C LEU A 391 -4.27 -27.42 5.39
N GLY A 392 -3.50 -28.09 4.53
CA GLY A 392 -2.39 -27.48 3.79
C GLY A 392 -2.83 -26.33 2.88
N VAL A 393 -3.94 -26.50 2.17
CA VAL A 393 -4.55 -25.45 1.34
C VAL A 393 -4.99 -24.26 2.20
N ASP A 394 -5.65 -24.49 3.33
CA ASP A 394 -6.12 -23.44 4.23
C ASP A 394 -4.96 -22.66 4.88
N VAL A 395 -3.90 -23.37 5.31
CA VAL A 395 -2.67 -22.75 5.86
C VAL A 395 -2.03 -21.84 4.82
N ASN A 396 -1.90 -22.30 3.58
CA ASN A 396 -1.32 -21.49 2.51
C ASN A 396 -2.21 -20.30 2.20
N ARG A 397 -3.51 -20.49 2.00
CA ARG A 397 -4.49 -19.41 1.79
C ARG A 397 -4.43 -18.36 2.89
N HIS A 398 -4.31 -18.78 4.15
CA HIS A 398 -4.19 -17.88 5.29
C HIS A 398 -2.94 -17.00 5.19
N LYS A 399 -1.79 -17.59 4.86
CA LYS A 399 -0.55 -16.83 4.60
C LYS A 399 -0.71 -15.84 3.45
N GLU A 400 -1.32 -16.25 2.34
CA GLU A 400 -1.57 -15.37 1.19
C GLU A 400 -2.41 -14.14 1.58
N VAL A 401 -3.45 -14.33 2.39
CA VAL A 401 -4.32 -13.25 2.86
C VAL A 401 -3.56 -12.28 3.76
N ILE A 402 -2.73 -12.78 4.68
CA ILE A 402 -1.88 -11.96 5.55
C ILE A 402 -0.90 -11.12 4.72
N VAL A 403 -0.16 -11.74 3.80
CA VAL A 403 0.81 -11.05 2.94
C VAL A 403 0.12 -9.98 2.10
N LYS A 404 -1.07 -10.28 1.56
CA LYS A 404 -1.90 -9.33 0.82
C LYS A 404 -2.27 -8.12 1.67
N ALA A 405 -2.76 -8.35 2.88
CA ALA A 405 -3.17 -7.28 3.79
C ALA A 405 -1.99 -6.38 4.19
N ILE A 406 -0.88 -6.97 4.65
CA ILE A 406 0.31 -6.20 5.07
C ILE A 406 0.89 -5.39 3.92
N SER A 407 1.05 -6.00 2.74
CA SER A 407 1.60 -5.30 1.58
C SER A 407 0.70 -4.15 1.11
N ALA A 408 -0.63 -4.27 1.27
CA ALA A 408 -1.57 -3.20 0.98
C ALA A 408 -1.48 -2.06 2.00
N VAL A 409 -1.53 -2.36 3.30
CA VAL A 409 -1.40 -1.38 4.40
C VAL A 409 -0.12 -0.56 4.24
N LEU A 410 1.03 -1.24 4.13
CA LEU A 410 2.32 -0.56 3.99
C LEU A 410 2.36 0.36 2.77
N LEU A 411 1.82 -0.10 1.63
CA LEU A 411 1.84 0.69 0.41
C LEU A 411 0.89 1.89 0.46
N LEU A 412 -0.30 1.73 1.06
CA LEU A 412 -1.29 2.80 1.22
C LEU A 412 -0.77 3.88 2.16
N LEU A 413 -0.24 3.51 3.33
CA LEU A 413 0.36 4.46 4.28
C LEU A 413 1.53 5.24 3.64
N LEU A 414 2.45 4.54 2.94
CA LEU A 414 3.54 5.19 2.19
C LEU A 414 3.05 6.10 1.04
N LYS A 415 1.79 6.00 0.61
CA LYS A 415 1.22 6.90 -0.40
C LYS A 415 0.51 8.08 0.25
N HIS A 416 -0.34 7.82 1.24
CA HIS A 416 -1.08 8.84 1.98
C HIS A 416 -0.15 9.79 2.71
N PHE A 417 0.81 9.27 3.49
CA PHE A 417 1.80 10.14 4.13
C PHE A 417 2.65 10.92 3.13
N LYS A 418 2.91 10.37 1.94
CA LYS A 418 3.66 11.11 0.92
C LYS A 418 2.84 12.23 0.29
N LEU A 419 1.53 12.02 0.14
CA LEU A 419 0.62 13.02 -0.38
C LEU A 419 0.38 14.13 0.65
N ASN A 420 0.32 13.74 1.93
CA ASN A 420 0.19 14.66 3.04
C ASN A 420 1.46 15.48 3.24
N HIS A 421 2.59 14.84 3.57
CA HIS A 421 3.88 15.52 3.72
C HIS A 421 5.11 14.62 3.47
N VAL A 422 6.11 15.11 2.72
CA VAL A 422 7.28 14.31 2.33
C VAL A 422 8.06 13.73 3.52
N TYR A 423 8.17 14.46 4.64
CA TYR A 423 8.88 13.97 5.82
C TYR A 423 8.10 12.93 6.62
N GLN A 424 6.77 12.93 6.60
CA GLN A 424 5.99 11.83 7.18
C GLN A 424 6.24 10.52 6.43
N PHE A 425 6.26 10.61 5.09
CA PHE A 425 6.64 9.49 4.24
C PHE A 425 8.07 9.03 4.50
N GLU A 426 9.05 9.94 4.55
CA GLU A 426 10.45 9.55 4.76
C GLU A 426 10.69 9.01 6.17
N TYR A 427 9.97 9.48 7.19
CA TYR A 427 10.03 8.93 8.55
C TYR A 427 9.59 7.46 8.57
N MET A 428 8.41 7.15 8.00
CA MET A 428 7.93 5.77 7.86
C MET A 428 8.89 4.93 7.01
N ALA A 429 9.40 5.47 5.90
CA ALA A 429 10.32 4.78 5.02
C ALA A 429 11.66 4.43 5.69
N GLN A 430 12.23 5.34 6.48
CA GLN A 430 13.46 5.09 7.25
C GLN A 430 13.26 3.94 8.25
N HIS A 431 12.16 3.95 9.00
CA HIS A 431 11.84 2.87 9.94
C HIS A 431 11.64 1.52 9.25
N LEU A 432 11.02 1.48 8.07
CA LEU A 432 10.95 0.26 7.27
C LEU A 432 12.34 -0.24 6.83
N VAL A 433 13.23 0.67 6.39
CA VAL A 433 14.58 0.31 5.98
C VAL A 433 15.40 -0.22 7.17
N PHE A 434 15.34 0.45 8.33
CA PHE A 434 16.01 0.00 9.55
C PHE A 434 15.48 -1.33 10.07
N ALA A 435 14.18 -1.57 9.93
CA ALA A 435 13.54 -2.84 10.26
C ALA A 435 13.77 -3.95 9.21
N ASN A 436 14.75 -3.80 8.31
CA ASN A 436 15.15 -4.80 7.32
C ASN A 436 14.07 -5.13 6.27
N CYS A 437 13.21 -4.16 5.91
CA CYS A 437 12.18 -4.36 4.87
C CYS A 437 12.78 -4.73 3.49
N ILE A 438 13.87 -4.07 3.08
CA ILE A 438 14.55 -4.33 1.80
C ILE A 438 14.99 -5.81 1.69
N PRO A 439 15.86 -6.33 2.57
CA PRO A 439 16.29 -7.73 2.50
C PRO A 439 15.13 -8.71 2.69
N LEU A 440 14.11 -8.38 3.50
CA LEU A 440 12.90 -9.20 3.65
C LEU A 440 12.16 -9.37 2.31
N ILE A 441 11.90 -8.27 1.60
CA ILE A 441 11.25 -8.31 0.29
C ILE A 441 12.10 -9.11 -0.71
N LEU A 442 13.43 -8.91 -0.72
CA LEU A 442 14.32 -9.66 -1.59
C LEU A 442 14.30 -11.17 -1.28
N LYS A 443 14.29 -11.54 0.00
CA LYS A 443 14.13 -12.93 0.46
C LYS A 443 12.79 -13.51 -0.03
N PHE A 444 11.71 -12.75 0.07
CA PHE A 444 10.39 -13.14 -0.44
C PHE A 444 10.41 -13.40 -1.95
N PHE A 445 11.15 -12.60 -2.73
CA PHE A 445 11.31 -12.82 -4.17
C PHE A 445 12.32 -13.90 -4.55
N ASN A 446 13.18 -14.33 -3.61
CA ASN A 446 14.21 -15.33 -3.83
C ASN A 446 13.68 -16.78 -3.76
N GLN A 447 12.56 -17.02 -4.42
CA GLN A 447 11.90 -18.32 -4.54
C GLN A 447 11.40 -18.53 -5.97
N ASN A 448 10.74 -19.65 -6.24
CA ASN A 448 10.07 -19.84 -7.52
C ASN A 448 8.78 -19.00 -7.56
N ILE A 449 8.93 -17.75 -8.03
CA ILE A 449 7.83 -16.79 -8.08
C ILE A 449 6.73 -17.22 -9.04
N MET A 450 7.05 -17.94 -10.13
CA MET A 450 6.04 -18.48 -11.02
C MET A 450 5.14 -19.46 -10.28
N SER A 451 5.72 -20.44 -9.59
CA SER A 451 4.94 -21.39 -8.78
C SER A 451 4.12 -20.71 -7.69
N TYR A 452 4.67 -19.69 -7.04
CA TYR A 452 3.94 -18.94 -6.01
C TYR A 452 2.71 -18.22 -6.57
N ILE A 453 2.84 -17.51 -7.71
CA ILE A 453 1.69 -16.78 -8.29
C ILE A 453 0.71 -17.69 -9.03
N THR A 454 1.06 -18.93 -9.35
CA THR A 454 0.13 -19.92 -9.95
C THR A 454 -0.40 -20.92 -8.92
N ALA A 455 -0.10 -20.72 -7.63
CA ALA A 455 -0.54 -21.63 -6.58
C ALA A 455 -2.07 -21.63 -6.47
N LYS A 456 -2.67 -22.81 -6.41
CA LYS A 456 -4.11 -23.01 -6.23
C LYS A 456 -4.40 -23.27 -4.76
N ASN A 457 -4.67 -22.20 -4.00
CA ASN A 457 -5.02 -22.27 -2.58
C ASN A 457 -6.44 -21.73 -2.33
N SER A 458 -7.40 -22.09 -3.18
CA SER A 458 -8.81 -21.76 -3.02
C SER A 458 -9.64 -23.00 -3.32
N ILE A 459 -10.62 -23.30 -2.46
CA ILE A 459 -11.58 -24.38 -2.67
C ILE A 459 -12.94 -23.69 -2.74
N SER A 460 -13.40 -23.38 -3.97
CA SER A 460 -14.58 -22.55 -4.22
C SER A 460 -15.84 -23.10 -3.56
N VAL A 461 -16.01 -24.43 -3.58
CA VAL A 461 -17.14 -25.13 -2.96
C VAL A 461 -17.23 -24.89 -1.45
N LEU A 462 -16.08 -24.63 -0.80
CA LEU A 462 -15.98 -24.36 0.64
C LEU A 462 -15.99 -22.86 0.97
N ASP A 463 -16.00 -21.99 -0.03
CA ASP A 463 -16.06 -20.55 0.18
C ASP A 463 -17.48 -20.12 0.58
N TYR A 464 -17.53 -19.11 1.42
CA TYR A 464 -18.79 -18.49 1.84
C TYR A 464 -19.25 -17.49 0.75
N PRO A 465 -20.55 -17.42 0.39
CA PRO A 465 -21.69 -18.11 1.00
C PRO A 465 -22.03 -19.48 0.39
N HIS A 466 -21.35 -19.92 -0.66
CA HIS A 466 -21.64 -21.19 -1.36
C HIS A 466 -21.77 -22.38 -0.40
N CYS A 467 -20.83 -22.52 0.55
CA CYS A 467 -20.79 -23.63 1.49
C CYS A 467 -21.92 -23.68 2.53
N VAL A 468 -22.71 -22.60 2.66
CA VAL A 468 -23.86 -22.55 3.57
C VAL A 468 -25.21 -22.63 2.86
N VAL A 469 -25.24 -22.41 1.55
CA VAL A 469 -26.46 -22.46 0.72
C VAL A 469 -26.61 -23.82 0.05
N HIS A 470 -25.51 -24.40 -0.44
CA HIS A 470 -25.53 -25.65 -1.19
C HIS A 470 -25.11 -26.84 -0.34
N GLU A 471 -25.67 -28.02 -0.62
CA GLU A 471 -25.15 -29.28 -0.07
C GLU A 471 -23.70 -29.46 -0.50
N LEU A 472 -22.83 -29.70 0.48
CA LEU A 472 -21.41 -29.87 0.24
C LEU A 472 -21.18 -31.23 -0.43
N PRO A 473 -20.65 -31.27 -1.67
CA PRO A 473 -20.29 -32.52 -2.30
C PRO A 473 -19.19 -33.22 -1.50
N GLU A 474 -19.11 -34.54 -1.62
CA GLU A 474 -18.01 -35.30 -1.04
C GLU A 474 -16.68 -34.77 -1.59
N LEU A 475 -15.79 -34.36 -0.69
CA LEU A 475 -14.47 -33.88 -1.06
C LEU A 475 -13.67 -35.04 -1.65
N THR A 476 -13.39 -34.97 -2.94
CA THR A 476 -12.46 -35.87 -3.65
C THR A 476 -11.12 -35.17 -3.88
N ALA A 477 -10.02 -35.93 -4.05
CA ALA A 477 -8.73 -35.33 -4.39
C ALA A 477 -8.79 -34.46 -5.67
N GLU A 478 -9.59 -34.89 -6.65
CA GLU A 478 -9.85 -34.17 -7.89
C GLU A 478 -10.57 -32.83 -7.64
N SER A 479 -11.52 -32.79 -6.71
CA SER A 479 -12.22 -31.55 -6.33
C SER A 479 -11.31 -30.52 -5.64
N LEU A 480 -10.26 -30.95 -4.94
CA LEU A 480 -9.25 -30.04 -4.37
C LEU A 480 -8.31 -29.47 -5.44
N GLU A 481 -8.09 -30.19 -6.54
CA GLU A 481 -7.21 -29.78 -7.65
C GLU A 481 -7.95 -28.97 -8.74
N ALA A 482 -9.28 -29.13 -8.80
CA ALA A 482 -10.21 -28.39 -9.64
C ALA A 482 -10.39 -26.92 -9.19
N GLY A 483 -9.28 -26.16 -9.12
CA GLY A 483 -9.32 -24.71 -8.92
C GLY A 483 -9.54 -23.96 -10.23
N ASP A 484 -10.06 -22.73 -10.14
CA ASP A 484 -10.32 -21.79 -11.26
C ASP A 484 -9.32 -21.88 -12.41
N ASN A 485 -9.81 -21.75 -13.66
CA ASN A 485 -9.01 -21.62 -14.88
C ASN A 485 -8.19 -20.31 -14.95
N ASN A 486 -8.08 -19.58 -13.85
CA ASN A 486 -7.34 -18.33 -13.76
C ASN A 486 -5.83 -18.59 -13.88
N GLN A 487 -5.18 -17.86 -14.79
CA GLN A 487 -3.74 -17.98 -15.05
C GLN A 487 -2.88 -17.66 -13.80
N PHE A 488 -3.37 -16.79 -12.91
CA PHE A 488 -2.66 -16.37 -11.71
C PHE A 488 -3.59 -16.35 -10.50
N CYS A 489 -3.06 -16.77 -9.34
CA CYS A 489 -3.61 -16.43 -8.03
C CYS A 489 -3.50 -14.91 -7.82
N TRP A 490 -4.66 -14.24 -7.89
CA TRP A 490 -4.77 -12.80 -7.73
C TRP A 490 -4.14 -12.29 -6.43
N ARG A 491 -4.34 -12.99 -5.30
CA ARG A 491 -3.80 -12.59 -3.98
C ARG A 491 -2.27 -12.50 -3.99
N ASN A 492 -1.62 -13.51 -4.57
CA ASN A 492 -0.17 -13.59 -4.64
C ASN A 492 0.41 -12.60 -5.65
N LEU A 493 -0.23 -12.47 -6.81
CA LEU A 493 0.17 -11.49 -7.82
C LEU A 493 0.07 -10.04 -7.30
N PHE A 494 -1.05 -9.70 -6.66
CA PHE A 494 -1.27 -8.40 -6.03
C PHE A 494 -0.23 -8.10 -4.95
N SER A 495 0.05 -9.08 -4.08
CA SER A 495 1.07 -8.98 -3.04
C SER A 495 2.45 -8.72 -3.62
N CYS A 496 2.88 -9.50 -4.62
CA CYS A 496 4.14 -9.31 -5.32
C CYS A 496 4.26 -7.91 -5.91
N ILE A 497 3.22 -7.43 -6.60
CA ILE A 497 3.20 -6.09 -7.17
C ILE A 497 3.35 -5.02 -6.08
N ASN A 498 2.64 -5.14 -4.97
CA ASN A 498 2.73 -4.17 -3.87
C ASN A 498 4.11 -4.17 -3.22
N LEU A 499 4.70 -5.33 -2.95
CA LEU A 499 6.06 -5.43 -2.39
C LEU A 499 7.10 -4.78 -3.33
N LEU A 500 6.98 -5.00 -4.65
CA LEU A 500 7.85 -4.31 -5.63
C LEU A 500 7.64 -2.79 -5.63
N ARG A 501 6.40 -2.32 -5.43
CA ARG A 501 6.08 -0.88 -5.34
C ARG A 501 6.63 -0.24 -4.08
N ILE A 502 6.55 -0.95 -2.94
CA ILE A 502 7.17 -0.53 -1.68
C ILE A 502 8.69 -0.41 -1.90
N LEU A 503 9.32 -1.45 -2.45
CA LEU A 503 10.76 -1.44 -2.71
C LEU A 503 11.20 -0.29 -3.64
N ASN A 504 10.40 0.00 -4.68
CA ASN A 504 10.61 1.17 -5.54
C ASN A 504 10.50 2.49 -4.76
N LYS A 505 9.51 2.64 -3.88
CA LYS A 505 9.32 3.85 -3.08
C LYS A 505 10.48 4.08 -2.11
N LEU A 506 10.97 3.01 -1.47
CA LEU A 506 12.08 3.09 -0.52
C LEU A 506 13.40 3.51 -1.20
N THR A 507 13.63 3.06 -2.44
CA THR A 507 14.93 3.22 -3.13
C THR A 507 14.99 4.38 -4.13
N LYS A 508 13.83 4.87 -4.58
CA LYS A 508 13.74 5.97 -5.54
C LYS A 508 14.44 7.23 -5.02
N TRP A 509 15.45 7.69 -5.76
CA TRP A 509 16.29 8.87 -5.43
C TRP A 509 17.11 8.73 -4.15
N LYS A 510 17.37 7.50 -3.71
CA LYS A 510 18.19 7.23 -2.52
C LYS A 510 19.36 6.35 -2.93
N HIS A 511 20.53 6.96 -3.09
CA HIS A 511 21.74 6.27 -3.53
C HIS A 511 22.16 5.20 -2.53
N SER A 512 22.18 5.54 -1.23
CA SER A 512 22.47 4.59 -0.14
C SER A 512 21.57 3.33 -0.21
N ARG A 513 20.25 3.53 -0.28
CA ARG A 513 19.27 2.43 -0.34
C ARG A 513 19.32 1.66 -1.67
N THR A 514 19.69 2.31 -2.77
CA THR A 514 19.96 1.61 -4.05
C THR A 514 21.21 0.75 -3.95
N MET A 515 22.27 1.24 -3.30
CA MET A 515 23.47 0.45 -3.04
C MET A 515 23.19 -0.77 -2.16
N MET A 516 22.28 -0.67 -1.18
CA MET A 516 21.82 -1.84 -0.43
C MET A 516 21.25 -2.94 -1.36
N LEU A 517 20.49 -2.59 -2.41
CA LEU A 517 19.99 -3.57 -3.38
C LEU A 517 21.12 -4.29 -4.12
N VAL A 518 22.18 -3.57 -4.45
CA VAL A 518 23.36 -4.11 -5.14
C VAL A 518 24.12 -5.05 -4.20
N VAL A 519 24.35 -4.63 -2.95
CA VAL A 519 25.00 -5.45 -1.91
C VAL A 519 24.23 -6.74 -1.65
N PHE A 520 22.90 -6.67 -1.58
CA PHE A 520 22.04 -7.85 -1.42
C PHE A 520 21.86 -8.68 -2.71
N LYS A 521 22.62 -8.40 -3.78
CA LYS A 521 22.58 -9.12 -5.06
C LYS A 521 21.15 -9.23 -5.60
N SER A 522 20.40 -8.13 -5.57
CA SER A 522 18.98 -8.15 -5.95
C SER A 522 18.75 -8.35 -7.45
N ALA A 523 19.69 -7.95 -8.31
CA ALA A 523 19.50 -7.96 -9.76
C ALA A 523 19.18 -9.37 -10.34
N PRO A 524 19.90 -10.46 -9.99
CA PRO A 524 19.51 -11.82 -10.37
C PRO A 524 18.10 -12.22 -9.90
N ILE A 525 17.72 -11.86 -8.67
CA ILE A 525 16.41 -12.17 -8.08
C ILE A 525 15.30 -11.50 -8.91
N LEU A 526 15.46 -10.19 -9.15
CA LEU A 526 14.54 -9.36 -9.93
C LEU A 526 14.47 -9.83 -11.39
N LYS A 527 15.59 -10.19 -12.01
CA LYS A 527 15.60 -10.75 -13.37
C LYS A 527 14.78 -12.03 -13.49
N ARG A 528 14.81 -12.93 -12.49
CA ARG A 528 13.96 -14.13 -12.51
C ARG A 528 12.47 -13.76 -12.43
N ALA A 529 12.11 -12.73 -11.66
CA ALA A 529 10.73 -12.26 -11.57
C ALA A 529 10.19 -11.71 -12.91
N LEU A 530 11.05 -11.27 -13.85
CA LEU A 530 10.62 -10.86 -15.20
C LEU A 530 10.01 -12.01 -16.03
N LYS A 531 10.19 -13.27 -15.63
CA LYS A 531 9.53 -14.42 -16.28
C LYS A 531 8.01 -14.37 -16.17
N VAL A 532 7.49 -13.69 -15.14
CA VAL A 532 6.05 -13.44 -14.98
C VAL A 532 5.58 -12.50 -16.07
N LYS A 533 4.71 -12.98 -16.97
CA LYS A 533 4.16 -12.19 -18.10
C LYS A 533 3.01 -11.29 -17.67
N GLN A 534 3.23 -10.46 -16.65
CA GLN A 534 2.26 -9.48 -16.16
C GLN A 534 2.88 -8.08 -16.20
N ALA A 535 2.24 -7.16 -16.91
CA ALA A 535 2.84 -5.88 -17.30
C ALA A 535 3.21 -4.98 -16.12
N MET A 536 2.33 -4.89 -15.10
CA MET A 536 2.54 -4.06 -13.91
C MET A 536 3.72 -4.56 -13.07
N MET A 537 3.79 -5.86 -12.84
CA MET A 537 4.87 -6.52 -12.13
C MET A 537 6.20 -6.30 -12.84
N GLN A 538 6.26 -6.59 -14.14
CA GLN A 538 7.47 -6.37 -14.94
C GLN A 538 7.90 -4.91 -14.94
N LEU A 539 6.99 -3.94 -15.04
CA LEU A 539 7.35 -2.53 -15.01
C LEU A 539 8.05 -2.14 -13.70
N TYR A 540 7.53 -2.58 -12.55
CA TYR A 540 8.15 -2.27 -11.26
C TYR A 540 9.47 -3.03 -11.03
N VAL A 541 9.61 -4.24 -11.57
CA VAL A 541 10.90 -4.95 -11.63
C VAL A 541 11.91 -4.18 -12.49
N LEU A 542 11.52 -3.75 -13.69
CA LEU A 542 12.39 -3.01 -14.60
C LEU A 542 12.82 -1.64 -14.02
N LYS A 543 11.95 -0.96 -13.26
CA LYS A 543 12.31 0.26 -12.54
C LYS A 543 13.41 0.03 -11.49
N LEU A 544 13.33 -1.07 -10.74
CA LEU A 544 14.35 -1.44 -9.76
C LEU A 544 15.67 -1.87 -10.42
N LEU A 545 15.60 -2.54 -11.58
CA LEU A 545 16.80 -2.86 -12.34
C LEU A 545 17.44 -1.60 -12.92
N LYS A 546 16.64 -0.65 -13.43
CA LYS A 546 17.10 0.64 -13.97
C LYS A 546 17.93 1.44 -12.96
N VAL A 547 17.51 1.53 -11.69
CA VAL A 547 18.28 2.30 -10.70
C VAL A 547 19.60 1.64 -10.29
N GLN A 548 19.72 0.32 -10.50
CA GLN A 548 20.94 -0.43 -10.17
C GLN A 548 21.96 -0.45 -11.30
N THR A 549 21.55 -0.22 -12.56
CA THR A 549 22.43 -0.43 -13.73
C THR A 549 23.72 0.37 -13.70
N LYS A 550 23.71 1.56 -13.07
CA LYS A 550 24.91 2.40 -12.94
C LYS A 550 25.97 1.81 -12.00
N TYR A 551 25.56 0.97 -11.06
CA TYR A 551 26.41 0.32 -10.06
C TYR A 551 26.82 -1.11 -10.45
N LEU A 552 26.10 -1.74 -11.39
CA LEU A 552 26.37 -3.11 -11.84
C LEU A 552 27.49 -3.19 -12.89
N GLY A 553 27.91 -2.05 -13.44
CA GLY A 553 29.02 -1.97 -14.39
C GLY A 553 28.71 -2.33 -15.84
N ARG A 554 29.69 -2.05 -16.70
CA ARG A 554 29.59 -2.26 -18.16
C ARG A 554 29.40 -3.73 -18.57
N GLN A 555 30.12 -4.66 -17.92
CA GLN A 555 30.05 -6.09 -18.25
C GLN A 555 28.66 -6.68 -17.99
N TRP A 556 28.01 -6.26 -16.90
CA TRP A 556 26.64 -6.63 -16.62
C TRP A 556 25.70 -6.11 -17.70
N ARG A 557 25.81 -4.84 -18.11
CA ARG A 557 24.96 -4.29 -19.19
C ARG A 557 25.10 -5.06 -20.50
N LYS A 558 26.33 -5.38 -20.91
CA LYS A 558 26.61 -6.18 -22.13
C LYS A 558 25.94 -7.55 -22.09
N SER A 559 26.05 -8.27 -20.97
CA SER A 559 25.42 -9.58 -20.78
C SER A 559 23.89 -9.53 -20.58
N ASN A 560 23.33 -8.34 -20.32
CA ASN A 560 21.92 -8.13 -19.99
C ASN A 560 21.18 -7.25 -21.01
N MET A 561 21.64 -7.22 -22.27
CA MET A 561 21.11 -6.31 -23.28
C MET A 561 19.58 -6.40 -23.46
N LYS A 562 18.99 -7.61 -23.43
CA LYS A 562 17.52 -7.77 -23.46
C LYS A 562 16.82 -7.04 -22.32
N THR A 563 17.41 -7.04 -21.13
CA THR A 563 16.90 -6.29 -19.96
C THR A 563 17.07 -4.79 -20.18
N MET A 564 18.22 -4.35 -20.68
CA MET A 564 18.47 -2.95 -21.03
C MET A 564 17.45 -2.44 -22.06
N SER A 565 17.20 -3.19 -23.12
CA SER A 565 16.18 -2.87 -24.12
C SER A 565 14.77 -2.83 -23.54
N ALA A 566 14.42 -3.77 -22.64
CA ALA A 566 13.13 -3.76 -21.96
C ALA A 566 12.96 -2.54 -21.04
N ILE A 567 14.02 -2.12 -20.33
CA ILE A 567 14.02 -0.87 -19.56
C ILE A 567 13.79 0.31 -20.51
N TYR A 568 14.52 0.35 -21.62
CA TYR A 568 14.41 1.42 -22.63
C TYR A 568 12.99 1.54 -23.21
N GLN A 569 12.35 0.40 -23.49
CA GLN A 569 11.03 0.34 -24.12
C GLN A 569 9.84 0.54 -23.17
N LYS A 570 10.03 0.42 -21.85
CA LYS A 570 8.91 0.39 -20.90
C LYS A 570 9.01 1.36 -19.74
N VAL A 571 10.21 1.69 -19.30
CA VAL A 571 10.41 2.55 -18.15
C VAL A 571 10.56 3.99 -18.62
N ARG A 572 9.85 4.92 -17.98
CA ARG A 572 9.97 6.36 -18.21
C ARG A 572 11.44 6.81 -18.10
N HIS A 573 11.89 7.57 -19.10
CA HIS A 573 13.21 8.22 -19.10
C HIS A 573 13.10 9.67 -18.69
N ARG A 574 14.20 10.18 -18.13
CA ARG A 574 14.40 11.60 -17.85
C ARG A 574 15.37 12.18 -18.85
N LEU A 575 15.39 13.51 -18.94
CA LEU A 575 16.30 14.20 -19.86
C LEU A 575 17.77 14.04 -19.43
N ASN A 576 18.02 14.05 -18.11
CA ASN A 576 19.38 13.89 -17.54
C ASN A 576 19.63 12.45 -17.03
N ASP A 577 18.93 11.45 -17.55
CA ASP A 577 19.04 10.06 -17.09
C ASP A 577 20.33 9.41 -17.66
N ASP A 578 21.34 9.19 -16.82
CA ASP A 578 22.62 8.59 -17.20
C ASP A 578 22.69 7.07 -16.94
N TRP A 579 21.61 6.46 -16.43
CA TRP A 579 21.54 5.07 -15.94
C TRP A 579 22.16 4.01 -16.89
N ALA A 580 22.12 4.22 -18.20
CA ALA A 580 22.63 3.29 -19.20
C ALA A 580 24.16 3.39 -19.41
N TYR A 581 24.76 4.54 -19.11
CA TYR A 581 26.16 4.85 -19.38
C TYR A 581 26.98 5.10 -18.12
N GLY A 582 26.36 5.56 -17.03
CA GLY A 582 26.97 5.77 -15.72
C GLY A 582 27.70 4.52 -15.22
N ASN A 583 28.84 4.69 -14.55
CA ASN A 583 29.71 3.59 -14.17
C ASN A 583 30.36 3.86 -12.81
N ASP A 584 29.53 3.87 -11.78
CA ASP A 584 29.92 4.15 -10.39
C ASP A 584 30.26 2.82 -9.69
N LEU A 585 31.28 2.10 -10.20
CA LEU A 585 31.66 0.79 -9.67
C LEU A 585 32.25 0.87 -8.25
N ASP A 586 32.95 1.97 -7.97
CA ASP A 586 33.64 2.20 -6.70
C ASP A 586 32.74 2.83 -5.64
N ALA A 587 31.46 3.06 -5.95
CA ALA A 587 30.50 3.59 -4.98
C ALA A 587 30.27 2.55 -3.86
N ARG A 588 30.42 3.00 -2.62
CA ARG A 588 30.28 2.17 -1.42
C ARG A 588 29.04 2.58 -0.64
N PRO A 589 28.44 1.67 0.15
CA PRO A 589 27.20 1.98 0.88
C PRO A 589 27.30 3.19 1.82
N TRP A 590 28.47 3.44 2.41
CA TRP A 590 28.73 4.54 3.35
C TRP A 590 29.04 5.87 2.67
N ASP A 591 29.32 5.90 1.36
CA ASP A 591 29.60 7.15 0.64
C ASP A 591 28.38 8.09 0.63
N PHE A 592 27.19 7.56 0.91
CA PHE A 592 25.92 8.31 0.96
C PHE A 592 25.35 8.46 2.38
N GLN A 593 26.15 8.17 3.41
CA GLN A 593 25.70 8.23 4.81
C GLN A 593 25.33 9.67 5.22
N ALA A 594 26.06 10.67 4.73
CA ALA A 594 25.79 12.08 5.00
C ALA A 594 24.39 12.51 4.53
N GLU A 595 23.95 12.06 3.35
CA GLU A 595 22.61 12.37 2.82
C GLU A 595 21.50 11.77 3.70
N GLU A 596 21.67 10.53 4.18
CA GLU A 596 20.69 9.89 5.08
C GLU A 596 20.68 10.52 6.48
N CYS A 597 21.84 10.95 6.99
CA CYS A 597 21.94 11.68 8.26
C CYS A 597 21.26 13.07 8.16
N ALA A 598 21.52 13.82 7.09
CA ALA A 598 20.87 15.11 6.84
C ALA A 598 19.35 14.97 6.69
N LEU A 599 18.89 13.93 5.97
CA LEU A 599 17.47 13.61 5.86
C LEU A 599 16.84 13.31 7.23
N ARG A 600 17.51 12.50 8.06
CA ARG A 600 17.04 12.17 9.41
C ARG A 600 16.88 13.44 10.26
N ALA A 601 17.89 14.32 10.26
CA ALA A 601 17.85 15.58 11.00
C ALA A 601 16.67 16.47 10.54
N ASN A 602 16.40 16.55 9.24
CA ASN A 602 15.26 17.31 8.72
C ASN A 602 13.91 16.73 9.15
N ILE A 603 13.79 15.41 9.19
CA ILE A 603 12.58 14.73 9.67
C ILE A 603 12.37 14.98 11.16
N GLU A 604 13.42 14.87 11.98
CA GLU A 604 13.37 15.12 13.41
C GLU A 604 12.95 16.57 13.70
N ARG A 605 13.56 17.55 13.00
CA ARG A 605 13.17 18.97 13.10
C ARG A 605 11.72 19.22 12.68
N PHE A 606 11.25 18.57 11.63
CA PHE A 606 9.85 18.67 11.22
C PHE A 606 8.91 18.11 12.29
N ASN A 607 9.20 16.92 12.80
CA ASN A 607 8.35 16.28 13.79
C ASN A 607 8.35 17.03 15.13
N ALA A 608 9.51 17.50 15.59
CA ALA A 608 9.64 18.29 16.81
C ALA A 608 8.82 19.58 16.71
N ARG A 609 8.97 20.35 15.62
CA ARG A 609 8.20 21.59 15.42
C ARG A 609 6.68 21.38 15.37
N ARG A 610 6.22 20.26 14.78
CA ARG A 610 4.80 20.06 14.47
C ARG A 610 4.03 19.30 15.56
N TYR A 611 4.65 18.30 16.18
CA TYR A 611 3.96 17.35 17.07
C TYR A 611 4.46 17.40 18.52
N ASP A 612 5.63 17.98 18.78
CA ASP A 612 6.15 18.06 20.14
C ASP A 612 5.56 19.28 20.85
N ARG A 613 4.53 19.03 21.66
CA ARG A 613 3.91 20.06 22.50
C ARG A 613 4.85 20.60 23.59
N ALA A 614 5.91 19.87 23.95
CA ALA A 614 6.86 20.31 24.97
C ALA A 614 7.82 21.40 24.48
N HIS A 615 7.95 21.59 23.16
CA HIS A 615 8.83 22.56 22.53
C HIS A 615 8.08 23.71 21.83
N SER A 616 6.88 24.07 22.30
CA SER A 616 6.29 25.37 21.97
C SER A 616 7.10 26.49 22.65
N ASN A 617 8.36 26.65 22.24
CA ASN A 617 9.12 27.85 22.57
C ASN A 617 8.43 28.99 21.79
N PRO A 618 7.92 30.03 22.46
CA PRO A 618 7.24 31.14 21.81
C PRO A 618 8.07 31.75 20.66
N ASP A 619 9.41 31.70 20.79
CA ASP A 619 10.38 32.19 19.82
C ASP A 619 10.38 31.45 18.46
N PHE A 620 9.79 30.26 18.37
CA PHE A 620 9.72 29.46 17.14
C PHE A 620 8.31 29.37 16.55
N LEU A 621 7.35 30.16 17.06
CA LEU A 621 6.07 30.36 16.39
C LEU A 621 6.29 31.11 15.07
N PRO A 622 5.47 30.86 14.03
CA PRO A 622 5.47 31.69 12.83
C PRO A 622 5.32 33.16 13.23
N VAL A 623 6.25 34.01 12.78
CA VAL A 623 6.19 35.44 13.03
C VAL A 623 4.99 36.01 12.27
N ASP A 624 4.19 36.84 12.94
CA ASP A 624 3.14 37.59 12.28
C ASP A 624 3.76 38.57 11.27
N ASN A 625 3.57 38.30 9.99
CA ASN A 625 4.12 39.12 8.90
C ASN A 625 3.15 40.24 8.47
N CYS A 626 2.01 40.40 9.14
CA CYS A 626 1.05 41.46 8.86
C CYS A 626 1.49 42.76 9.56
N LEU A 627 2.01 43.72 8.79
CA LEU A 627 2.48 45.01 9.32
C LEU A 627 1.43 45.72 10.18
N GLN A 628 0.16 45.65 9.78
CA GLN A 628 -0.97 46.26 10.51
C GLN A 628 -1.21 45.61 11.87
N SER A 629 -1.00 44.29 11.96
CA SER A 629 -1.17 43.51 13.19
C SER A 629 0.01 43.75 14.14
N VAL A 630 1.24 43.70 13.61
CA VAL A 630 2.48 43.96 14.37
C VAL A 630 2.51 45.37 14.94
N LEU A 631 2.16 46.39 14.15
CA LEU A 631 2.09 47.78 14.62
C LEU A 631 0.89 48.06 15.54
N GLY A 632 -0.12 47.19 15.52
CA GLY A 632 -1.30 47.27 16.37
C GLY A 632 -1.14 46.57 17.72
N GLN A 633 -0.11 45.74 17.90
CA GLN A 633 0.17 45.08 19.17
C GLN A 633 0.79 46.06 20.17
N ARG A 634 0.20 46.16 21.37
CA ARG A 634 0.84 46.78 22.51
C ARG A 634 1.89 45.82 23.06
N VAL A 635 3.16 46.17 22.91
CA VAL A 635 4.27 45.47 23.55
C VAL A 635 4.54 46.15 24.88
N ASP A 636 4.33 45.43 25.98
CA ASP A 636 4.69 45.91 27.32
C ASP A 636 6.21 45.80 27.51
N LEU A 637 6.88 46.94 27.44
CA LEU A 637 8.33 47.02 27.62
C LEU A 637 8.68 46.91 29.12
N PRO A 638 9.70 46.13 29.52
CA PRO A 638 10.15 46.06 30.91
C PRO A 638 10.47 47.45 31.47
N GLU A 639 10.14 47.72 32.74
CA GLU A 639 10.40 49.02 33.37
C GLU A 639 11.87 49.45 33.27
N ASP A 640 12.80 48.50 33.44
CA ASP A 640 14.24 48.74 33.30
C ASP A 640 14.62 49.19 31.88
N PHE A 641 13.93 48.68 30.85
CA PHE A 641 14.16 49.11 29.48
C PHE A 641 13.60 50.50 29.23
N GLN A 642 12.43 50.81 29.79
CA GLN A 642 11.84 52.16 29.70
C GLN A 642 12.73 53.21 30.39
N MET A 643 13.30 52.88 31.55
CA MET A 643 14.21 53.76 32.28
C MET A 643 15.55 53.98 31.57
N ASN A 644 16.03 53.01 30.80
CA ASN A 644 17.32 53.06 30.11
C ASN A 644 17.19 53.22 28.59
N TYR A 645 16.00 53.62 28.10
CA TYR A 645 15.69 53.66 26.68
C TYR A 645 16.63 54.59 25.90
N ASP A 646 16.91 55.78 26.45
CA ASP A 646 17.78 56.78 25.83
C ASP A 646 19.22 56.25 25.69
N LEU A 647 19.73 55.58 26.73
CA LEU A 647 21.04 54.94 26.75
C LEU A 647 21.13 53.78 25.73
N TRP A 648 20.06 53.01 25.58
CA TRP A 648 19.99 51.95 24.57
C TRP A 648 19.97 52.52 23.15
N LEU A 649 19.20 53.57 22.89
CA LEU A 649 19.18 54.27 21.59
C LEU A 649 20.56 54.78 21.22
N GLU A 650 21.24 55.42 22.16
CA GLU A 650 22.56 55.99 21.93
C GLU A 650 23.60 54.89 21.63
N ARG A 651 23.53 53.75 22.33
CA ARG A 651 24.50 52.65 22.20
C ARG A 651 24.24 51.70 21.03
N GLU A 652 22.98 51.39 20.75
CA GLU A 652 22.63 50.31 19.82
C GLU A 652 22.10 50.84 18.48
N VAL A 653 21.61 52.08 18.42
CA VAL A 653 21.05 52.68 17.21
C VAL A 653 21.94 53.80 16.67
N PHE A 654 22.29 54.80 17.49
CA PHE A 654 23.02 55.99 17.00
C PHE A 654 24.53 55.76 16.87
N SER A 655 25.15 55.06 17.81
CA SER A 655 26.61 54.84 17.80
C SER A 655 27.05 53.62 16.99
N LYS A 656 26.13 52.76 16.57
CA LYS A 656 26.43 51.67 15.64
C LYS A 656 26.28 52.15 14.19
N PRO A 657 27.36 52.16 13.38
CA PRO A 657 27.22 52.44 11.97
C PRO A 657 26.42 51.32 11.31
N ILE A 658 25.21 51.63 10.86
CA ILE A 658 24.40 50.71 10.07
C ILE A 658 24.99 50.69 8.66
N SER A 659 25.59 49.57 8.26
CA SER A 659 26.01 49.32 6.87
C SER A 659 24.77 49.07 6.01
N TRP A 660 24.10 50.14 5.61
CA TRP A 660 22.90 50.08 4.75
C TRP A 660 23.13 49.32 3.44
N GLU A 661 24.38 49.22 2.98
CA GLU A 661 24.78 48.48 1.78
C GLU A 661 24.65 46.94 1.94
N GLU A 662 24.78 46.40 3.15
CA GLU A 662 24.59 44.95 3.40
C GLU A 662 23.12 44.55 3.52
N LEU A 663 22.22 45.50 3.79
CA LEU A 663 20.79 45.24 3.98
C LEU A 663 20.01 45.18 2.66
N LEU A 664 20.65 45.54 1.54
CA LEU A 664 20.09 45.55 0.18
C LEU A 664 20.69 44.45 -0.73
N GLN A 665 21.54 43.56 -0.20
CA GLN A 665 21.98 42.32 -0.85
C GLN A 665 21.12 41.14 -0.40
#